data_AF-A0A6P6MPB0-F1
#
_entry.id   AF-A0A6P6MPB0-F1
#
_cell.length_a   1.000
_cell.length_b   1.000
_cell.length_c   1.000
_cell.angle_alpha   90.00
_cell.angle_beta   90.00
_cell.angle_gamma   90.00
#
_symmetry.space_group_name_H-M   'P 1'
#
loop_
_entity.id
_entity.type
_entity.pdbx_description
1 polymer ?
#
loop_
_entity_poly.entity_id
_entity_poly.type
_entity_poly.pdbx_seq_one_letter_code
_entity_poly.pdbx_strand_id
1 'polypeptide(L)'
;MTCLIKGCNFVLKNIPHEAFVYAKHADSEFRFQNTHPDIFPYLLINIGSGVSIVKVEAEDKFERIGGSSIGGGTFWGLGALLTKTKRFDELLQLASKGQHTNVDMLVKDIYGGAYGSLGLTGDLIASSFGKSATTDKEFSKEDMAKSLLHMISNDIGQLACLYAKLHNLTRVYFGGFFIRGHPVTMHTITYSINFFTKGEVQALFLRHEGYLGAIGAFLKGAEEDNPNQYSWGENYAGSSGLMSVSPELNPVQRARSGTFPFDMLEMDRLERQLVNLPLLQDPTSYIPDTVDLTEDVLAREYWLYCFEEALDGVVKRAIASQKDQPKAVERAEKFRQKYRHKLQTLRHQPFAYGSLTVRSLLDTREHCLNEFNFPDPYSKIKQKENDMALKYYLKVVKSVEELSWEQRQFTLVKGLLAGNVFDWGAKAVSDVLESDPEFGFEQAKLQLQERPWLVDAYNQWIERLKGPPHKCALFFVDNSGIDIILGVFPFIRELLIRGTEVVLASNSGPALNDVTNSELQILTERIAAMDPVIHTALKEDRLALVQNGSSSPCLDLSRLDKVLATVVRERGTDLVIIEGMGRAIHTNYYAMLSCESLKLAVIKNSWLAERLGGKIFSVVFKYEVPSNIREIKS
;
A
#
# COMPACT_ATOMS: atom_id res chain seq x y z
N MET A 1 -13.06 4.72 -27.07
CA MET A 1 -13.61 5.18 -25.78
C MET A 1 -13.82 4.03 -24.81
N THR A 2 -14.47 2.93 -25.22
CA THR A 2 -14.64 1.74 -24.37
C THR A 2 -13.35 1.26 -23.72
N CYS A 3 -12.25 1.13 -24.48
CA CYS A 3 -10.95 0.74 -23.91
C CYS A 3 -10.43 1.75 -22.87
N LEU A 4 -10.66 3.05 -23.07
CA LEU A 4 -10.24 4.07 -22.11
C LEU A 4 -10.97 3.87 -20.77
N ILE A 5 -12.28 3.65 -20.81
CA ILE A 5 -13.09 3.46 -19.59
C ILE A 5 -12.74 2.13 -18.92
N LYS A 6 -12.62 1.04 -19.69
CA LYS A 6 -12.20 -0.27 -19.17
C LYS A 6 -10.84 -0.20 -18.47
N GLY A 7 -9.85 0.46 -19.09
CA GLY A 7 -8.54 0.63 -18.45
C GLY A 7 -8.59 1.52 -17.20
N CYS A 8 -9.38 2.59 -17.22
CA CYS A 8 -9.59 3.48 -16.06
C CYS A 8 -10.22 2.72 -14.88
N ASN A 9 -11.32 2.01 -15.11
CA ASN A 9 -11.97 1.17 -14.09
C ASN A 9 -11.00 0.14 -13.53
N PHE A 10 -10.23 -0.50 -14.41
CA PHE A 10 -9.29 -1.54 -14.03
C PHE A 10 -8.20 -1.02 -13.09
N VAL A 11 -7.52 0.09 -13.42
CA VAL A 11 -6.47 0.63 -12.55
C VAL A 11 -7.04 1.12 -11.21
N LEU A 12 -8.20 1.80 -11.23
CA LEU A 12 -8.85 2.32 -10.02
C LEU A 12 -9.27 1.20 -9.05
N LYS A 13 -9.62 0.02 -9.57
CA LYS A 13 -10.05 -1.14 -8.76
C LYS A 13 -8.91 -2.05 -8.32
N ASN A 14 -7.81 -2.12 -9.08
CA ASN A 14 -6.78 -3.13 -8.85
C ASN A 14 -5.50 -2.57 -8.26
N ILE A 15 -5.17 -1.32 -8.56
CA ILE A 15 -3.92 -0.68 -8.15
C ILE A 15 -4.19 0.20 -6.92
N PRO A 16 -3.64 -0.14 -5.74
CA PRO A 16 -3.69 0.73 -4.57
C PRO A 16 -3.06 2.09 -4.88
N HIS A 17 -3.58 3.16 -4.29
CA HIS A 17 -3.03 4.51 -4.49
C HIS A 17 -2.98 4.96 -5.97
N GLU A 18 -3.85 4.42 -6.84
CA GLU A 18 -3.88 4.84 -8.25
C GLU A 18 -4.31 6.30 -8.41
N ALA A 19 -5.33 6.70 -7.67
CA ALA A 19 -5.86 8.06 -7.71
C ALA A 19 -5.25 8.92 -6.62
N PHE A 20 -5.00 10.20 -6.92
CA PHE A 20 -4.49 11.14 -5.93
C PHE A 20 -4.95 12.58 -6.17
N VAL A 21 -4.91 13.38 -5.11
CA VAL A 21 -5.07 14.84 -5.17
C VAL A 21 -3.68 15.47 -5.13
N TYR A 22 -3.45 16.43 -6.02
CA TYR A 22 -2.23 17.24 -6.00
C TYR A 22 -2.44 18.59 -5.30
N ALA A 23 -1.59 18.91 -4.32
CA ALA A 23 -1.66 20.13 -3.50
C ALA A 23 -0.27 20.75 -3.29
N LYS A 24 0.14 21.68 -4.18
CA LYS A 24 1.47 22.32 -4.21
C LYS A 24 2.01 22.89 -2.89
N HIS A 25 1.15 23.34 -1.98
CA HIS A 25 1.54 24.02 -0.73
C HIS A 25 1.15 23.22 0.51
N ALA A 26 0.77 21.96 0.36
CA ALA A 26 0.54 21.07 1.47
C ALA A 26 1.84 20.36 1.88
N ASP A 27 1.93 19.94 3.14
CA ASP A 27 3.06 19.13 3.64
C ASP A 27 3.27 17.86 2.81
N SER A 28 2.18 17.28 2.32
CA SER A 28 2.17 16.22 1.32
C SER A 28 1.57 16.74 0.01
N GLU A 29 2.42 16.91 -1.01
CA GLU A 29 2.01 17.38 -2.33
C GLU A 29 1.10 16.38 -3.05
N PHE A 30 1.25 15.09 -2.77
CA PHE A 30 0.51 14.00 -3.39
C PHE A 30 -0.26 13.24 -2.32
N ARG A 31 -1.59 13.37 -2.32
CA ARG A 31 -2.46 12.68 -1.37
C ARG A 31 -3.19 11.56 -2.08
N PHE A 32 -2.70 10.34 -1.89
CA PHE A 32 -3.24 9.15 -2.53
C PHE A 32 -4.55 8.69 -1.91
N GLN A 33 -5.42 8.13 -2.74
CA GLN A 33 -6.66 7.49 -2.32
C GLN A 33 -6.49 5.98 -2.29
N ASN A 34 -7.04 5.33 -1.27
CA ASN A 34 -7.14 3.89 -1.24
C ASN A 34 -8.11 3.38 -2.32
N THR A 35 -7.94 2.13 -2.71
CA THR A 35 -8.87 1.45 -3.62
C THR A 35 -10.25 1.38 -2.98
N HIS A 36 -11.26 1.96 -3.63
CA HIS A 36 -12.63 1.93 -3.16
C HIS A 36 -13.41 0.83 -3.90
N PRO A 37 -14.22 0.01 -3.21
CA PRO A 37 -15.03 -1.03 -3.88
C PRO A 37 -16.07 -0.42 -4.83
N ASP A 38 -16.53 0.80 -4.54
CA ASP A 38 -17.45 1.56 -5.40
C ASP A 38 -16.80 2.84 -5.96
N ILE A 39 -16.32 2.76 -7.21
CA ILE A 39 -15.73 3.89 -7.93
C ILE A 39 -16.78 4.73 -8.68
N PHE A 40 -18.04 4.29 -8.77
CA PHE A 40 -19.07 4.91 -9.59
C PHE A 40 -20.10 5.70 -8.77
N PRO A 41 -20.75 6.74 -9.32
CA PRO A 41 -20.45 7.36 -10.61
C PRO A 41 -19.24 8.30 -10.52
N TYR A 42 -18.61 8.56 -11.67
CA TYR A 42 -17.53 9.52 -11.79
C TYR A 42 -17.50 10.20 -13.16
N LEU A 43 -16.78 11.32 -13.24
CA LEU A 43 -16.49 12.03 -14.49
C LEU A 43 -15.04 11.76 -14.91
N LEU A 44 -14.82 11.27 -16.13
CA LEU A 44 -13.49 11.16 -16.72
C LEU A 44 -13.24 12.31 -17.69
N ILE A 45 -12.21 13.10 -17.45
CA ILE A 45 -11.74 14.15 -18.34
C ILE A 45 -10.43 13.70 -18.95
N ASN A 46 -10.50 13.17 -20.17
CA ASN A 46 -9.34 12.66 -20.87
C ASN A 46 -8.74 13.72 -21.79
N ILE A 47 -7.55 14.20 -21.42
CA ILE A 47 -6.82 15.28 -22.08
C ILE A 47 -5.72 14.68 -22.96
N GLY A 48 -6.02 14.56 -24.25
CA GLY A 48 -5.07 14.19 -25.29
C GLY A 48 -4.77 15.38 -26.21
N SER A 49 -4.82 15.16 -27.53
CA SER A 49 -4.75 16.26 -28.51
C SER A 49 -5.87 17.28 -28.30
N GLY A 50 -7.08 16.80 -28.04
CA GLY A 50 -8.22 17.56 -27.50
C GLY A 50 -8.68 16.99 -26.16
N VAL A 51 -9.86 17.38 -25.71
CA VAL A 51 -10.47 16.97 -24.44
C VAL A 51 -11.74 16.19 -24.70
N SER A 52 -11.89 15.04 -24.06
CA SER A 52 -13.15 14.29 -24.03
C SER A 52 -13.64 14.17 -22.58
N ILE A 53 -14.91 14.48 -22.37
CA ILE A 53 -15.56 14.45 -21.07
C ILE A 53 -16.58 13.32 -21.10
N VAL A 54 -16.38 12.33 -20.23
CA VAL A 54 -17.15 11.09 -20.21
C VAL A 54 -17.74 10.88 -18.83
N LYS A 55 -19.07 10.78 -18.75
CA LYS A 55 -19.78 10.36 -17.55
C LYS A 55 -19.74 8.84 -17.48
N VAL A 56 -19.30 8.29 -16.35
CA VAL A 56 -19.26 6.84 -16.11
C VAL A 56 -20.16 6.52 -14.93
N GLU A 57 -21.20 5.75 -15.17
CA GLU A 57 -22.23 5.40 -14.17
C GLU A 57 -22.09 3.96 -13.67
N ALA A 58 -21.53 3.07 -14.48
CA ALA A 58 -21.21 1.69 -14.13
C ALA A 58 -20.10 1.16 -15.06
N GLU A 59 -19.67 -0.08 -14.84
CA GLU A 59 -18.60 -0.74 -15.60
C GLU A 59 -18.76 -0.60 -17.12
N ASP A 60 -19.95 -0.92 -17.63
CA ASP A 60 -20.28 -0.86 -19.06
C ASP A 60 -21.28 0.27 -19.41
N LYS A 61 -21.59 1.16 -18.45
CA LYS A 61 -22.54 2.26 -18.65
C LYS A 61 -21.82 3.60 -18.57
N PHE A 62 -21.50 4.16 -19.73
CA PHE A 62 -20.84 5.46 -19.85
C PHE A 62 -21.29 6.23 -21.09
N GLU A 63 -21.18 7.55 -21.03
CA GLU A 63 -21.59 8.46 -22.11
C GLU A 63 -20.58 9.60 -22.28
N ARG A 64 -20.21 9.91 -23.53
CA ARG A 64 -19.45 11.11 -23.86
C ARG A 64 -20.38 12.32 -23.86
N ILE A 65 -20.49 12.96 -22.70
CA ILE A 65 -21.36 14.12 -22.48
C ILE A 65 -20.76 15.44 -23.00
N GLY A 66 -19.46 15.48 -23.30
CA GLY A 66 -18.84 16.71 -23.78
C GLY A 66 -17.40 16.56 -24.28
N GLY A 67 -16.80 17.70 -24.61
CA GLY A 67 -15.39 17.80 -24.98
C GLY A 67 -15.01 19.18 -25.51
N SER A 68 -13.73 19.39 -25.74
CA SER A 68 -13.16 20.63 -26.29
C SER A 68 -12.05 20.29 -27.29
N SER A 69 -11.91 21.10 -28.34
CA SER A 69 -10.74 21.04 -29.23
C SER A 69 -9.51 21.72 -28.62
N ILE A 70 -9.65 22.38 -27.46
CA ILE A 70 -8.58 23.07 -26.74
C ILE A 70 -7.98 22.09 -25.72
N GLY A 71 -6.97 21.33 -26.15
CA GLY A 71 -6.27 20.35 -25.31
C GLY A 71 -4.76 20.42 -25.44
N GLY A 72 -4.08 19.30 -25.23
CA GLY A 72 -2.61 19.22 -25.30
C GLY A 72 -2.05 19.46 -26.71
N GLY A 73 -2.82 19.13 -27.75
CA GLY A 73 -2.45 19.45 -29.14
C GLY A 73 -2.45 20.94 -29.40
N THR A 74 -3.43 21.66 -28.85
CA THR A 74 -3.52 23.13 -28.92
C THR A 74 -2.40 23.80 -28.15
N PHE A 75 -2.08 23.30 -26.94
CA PHE A 75 -0.93 23.77 -26.17
C PHE A 75 0.36 23.61 -26.97
N TRP A 76 0.58 22.44 -27.55
CA TRP A 76 1.78 22.17 -28.33
C TRP A 76 1.84 23.03 -29.60
N GLY A 77 0.76 23.11 -30.36
CA GLY A 77 0.68 23.86 -31.61
C GLY A 77 0.89 25.35 -31.41
N LEU A 78 0.10 25.98 -30.54
CA LEU A 78 0.24 27.42 -30.25
C LEU A 78 1.56 27.72 -29.54
N GLY A 79 2.00 26.87 -28.63
CA GLY A 79 3.28 27.04 -27.96
C GLY A 79 4.46 27.00 -28.94
N ALA A 80 4.40 26.12 -29.95
CA ALA A 80 5.40 26.09 -31.02
C ALA A 80 5.40 27.38 -31.86
N LEU A 81 4.23 27.93 -32.17
CA LEU A 81 4.12 29.20 -32.89
C LEU A 81 4.67 30.38 -32.06
N LEU A 82 4.32 30.44 -30.77
CA LEU A 82 4.68 31.55 -29.88
C LEU A 82 6.16 31.52 -29.46
N THR A 83 6.72 30.34 -29.19
CA THR A 83 8.06 30.20 -28.61
C THR A 83 9.12 29.72 -29.60
N LYS A 84 8.69 29.23 -30.77
CA LYS A 84 9.51 28.52 -31.78
C LYS A 84 10.07 27.17 -31.28
N THR A 85 9.55 26.64 -30.17
CA THR A 85 9.93 25.36 -29.58
C THR A 85 9.13 24.21 -30.21
N LYS A 86 9.80 23.15 -30.67
CA LYS A 86 9.12 22.03 -31.35
C LYS A 86 8.81 20.85 -30.43
N ARG A 87 9.40 20.79 -29.24
CA ARG A 87 9.20 19.67 -28.31
C ARG A 87 8.24 20.05 -27.20
N PHE A 88 7.29 19.16 -26.93
CA PHE A 88 6.29 19.34 -25.88
C PHE A 88 6.92 19.54 -24.48
N ASP A 89 7.89 18.69 -24.11
CA ASP A 89 8.53 18.77 -22.79
C ASP A 89 9.33 20.07 -22.61
N GLU A 90 9.96 20.57 -23.67
CA GLU A 90 10.67 21.87 -23.64
C GLU A 90 9.70 23.03 -23.43
N LEU A 91 8.50 22.96 -24.01
CA LEU A 91 7.46 23.95 -23.82
C LEU A 91 6.94 23.97 -22.37
N LEU A 92 6.77 22.80 -21.75
CA LEU A 92 6.41 22.72 -20.32
C LEU A 92 7.53 23.23 -19.41
N GLN A 93 8.80 23.02 -19.79
CA GLN A 93 9.94 23.58 -19.07
C GLN A 93 10.01 25.12 -19.18
N LEU A 94 9.66 25.69 -20.34
CA LEU A 94 9.50 27.15 -20.47
C LEU A 94 8.37 27.65 -19.57
N ALA A 95 7.23 26.95 -19.60
CA ALA A 95 6.09 27.29 -18.77
C ALA A 95 6.38 27.19 -17.27
N SER A 96 7.29 26.33 -16.81
CA SER A 96 7.62 26.26 -15.37
C SER A 96 8.41 27.46 -14.86
N LYS A 97 9.09 28.20 -15.76
CA LYS A 97 9.93 29.36 -15.44
C LYS A 97 9.24 30.71 -15.65
N GLY A 98 8.12 30.73 -16.37
CA GLY A 98 7.41 31.96 -16.73
C GLY A 98 6.48 32.53 -15.67
N GLN A 99 6.15 33.81 -15.82
CA GLN A 99 5.17 34.55 -15.04
C GLN A 99 4.01 35.01 -15.94
N HIS A 100 2.85 34.36 -15.77
CA HIS A 100 1.68 34.63 -16.62
C HIS A 100 1.15 36.06 -16.46
N THR A 101 1.34 36.68 -15.30
CA THR A 101 0.88 38.05 -14.99
C THR A 101 1.52 39.13 -15.88
N ASN A 102 2.63 38.82 -16.56
CA ASN A 102 3.25 39.71 -17.53
C ASN A 102 2.44 39.76 -18.84
N VAL A 103 1.75 38.67 -19.21
CA VAL A 103 1.08 38.48 -20.50
C VAL A 103 -0.44 38.56 -20.36
N ASP A 104 -0.99 38.03 -19.27
CA ASP A 104 -2.42 38.03 -19.00
C ASP A 104 -2.91 39.36 -18.43
N MET A 105 -4.11 39.77 -18.82
CA MET A 105 -4.83 40.87 -18.18
C MET A 105 -5.63 40.34 -16.98
N LEU A 106 -5.39 40.91 -15.81
CA LEU A 106 -6.02 40.55 -14.54
C LEU A 106 -7.18 41.49 -14.21
N VAL A 107 -8.08 41.09 -13.31
CA VAL A 107 -9.20 41.93 -12.84
C VAL A 107 -8.70 43.26 -12.28
N LYS A 108 -7.60 43.26 -11.53
CA LYS A 108 -6.99 44.51 -11.00
C LYS A 108 -6.45 45.44 -12.08
N ASP A 109 -6.09 44.92 -13.25
CA ASP A 109 -5.63 45.75 -14.37
C ASP A 109 -6.79 46.54 -15.01
N ILE A 110 -8.03 46.06 -14.84
CA ILE A 110 -9.25 46.72 -15.35
C ILE A 110 -9.87 47.64 -14.28
N TYR A 111 -9.98 47.16 -13.03
CA TYR A 111 -10.73 47.83 -11.97
C TYR A 111 -9.86 48.49 -10.90
N GLY A 112 -8.54 48.42 -10.99
CA GLY A 112 -7.61 48.96 -10.00
C GLY A 112 -7.51 48.15 -8.69
N GLY A 113 -8.19 47.00 -8.60
CA GLY A 113 -8.23 46.14 -7.42
C GLY A 113 -9.15 44.94 -7.58
N ALA A 114 -9.60 44.36 -6.47
CA ALA A 114 -10.65 43.33 -6.49
C ALA A 114 -12.02 43.94 -6.84
N TYR A 115 -12.87 43.17 -7.53
CA TYR A 115 -14.23 43.60 -7.87
C TYR A 115 -15.24 42.91 -6.94
N GLY A 116 -15.41 43.50 -5.75
CA GLY A 116 -16.16 42.91 -4.64
C GLY A 116 -17.65 42.65 -4.90
N SER A 117 -18.30 43.46 -5.75
CA SER A 117 -19.73 43.31 -6.08
C SER A 117 -20.04 41.99 -6.81
N LEU A 118 -19.09 41.44 -7.57
CA LEU A 118 -19.22 40.14 -8.23
C LEU A 118 -18.34 39.05 -7.57
N GLY A 119 -17.68 39.37 -6.46
CA GLY A 119 -16.80 38.42 -5.76
C GLY A 119 -15.53 38.04 -6.55
N LEU A 120 -15.08 38.88 -7.49
CA LEU A 120 -13.89 38.59 -8.29
C LEU A 120 -12.64 39.14 -7.57
N THR A 121 -11.65 38.28 -7.34
CA THR A 121 -10.36 38.68 -6.76
C THR A 121 -9.53 39.47 -7.78
N GLY A 122 -8.68 40.38 -7.31
CA GLY A 122 -7.86 41.22 -8.20
C GLY A 122 -6.85 40.45 -9.04
N ASP A 123 -6.36 39.30 -8.53
CA ASP A 123 -5.37 38.44 -9.21
C ASP A 123 -6.01 37.44 -10.17
N LEU A 124 -7.34 37.43 -10.29
CA LEU A 124 -8.04 36.58 -11.25
C LEU A 124 -7.72 37.04 -12.69
N ILE A 125 -7.46 36.09 -13.58
CA ILE A 125 -7.29 36.38 -15.01
C ILE A 125 -8.64 36.82 -15.58
N ALA A 126 -8.69 38.07 -16.08
CA ALA A 126 -9.85 38.60 -16.79
C ALA A 126 -9.80 38.28 -18.30
N SER A 127 -8.60 38.32 -18.89
CA SER A 127 -8.38 37.94 -20.29
C SER A 127 -6.97 37.36 -20.47
N SER A 128 -6.91 36.08 -20.86
CA SER A 128 -5.64 35.44 -21.26
C SER A 128 -5.02 36.17 -22.44
N PHE A 129 -3.70 36.39 -22.40
CA PHE A 129 -2.96 37.19 -23.39
C PHE A 129 -3.42 38.64 -23.57
N GLY A 130 -4.30 39.17 -22.70
CA GLY A 130 -4.93 40.48 -22.90
C GLY A 130 -3.94 41.65 -22.97
N LYS A 131 -2.80 41.60 -22.25
CA LYS A 131 -1.79 42.67 -22.27
C LYS A 131 -1.02 42.76 -23.58
N SER A 132 -1.04 41.70 -24.39
CA SER A 132 -0.35 41.66 -25.68
C SER A 132 -0.96 42.57 -26.74
N ALA A 133 -2.23 42.94 -26.58
CA ALA A 133 -2.91 43.86 -27.48
C ALA A 133 -2.69 45.35 -27.13
N THR A 134 -2.23 45.64 -25.91
CA THR A 134 -2.19 47.01 -25.36
C THR A 134 -0.79 47.51 -25.04
N THR A 135 0.21 46.65 -25.09
CA THR A 135 1.57 46.95 -24.65
C THR A 135 2.55 46.74 -25.80
N ASP A 136 3.37 47.75 -26.12
CA ASP A 136 4.43 47.66 -27.14
C ASP A 136 5.68 46.86 -26.67
N LYS A 137 5.52 46.00 -25.66
CA LYS A 137 6.61 45.25 -25.03
C LYS A 137 6.67 43.83 -25.59
N GLU A 138 7.87 43.39 -25.95
CA GLU A 138 8.09 41.97 -26.25
C GLU A 138 8.00 41.11 -24.97
N PHE A 139 7.21 40.04 -25.03
CA PHE A 139 7.07 39.07 -23.93
C PHE A 139 8.11 37.97 -24.04
N SER A 140 8.59 37.49 -22.89
CA SER A 140 9.49 36.33 -22.86
C SER A 140 8.76 35.06 -23.33
N LYS A 141 9.52 34.09 -23.85
CA LYS A 141 8.97 32.81 -24.29
C LYS A 141 8.38 32.02 -23.13
N GLU A 142 9.03 32.13 -21.98
CA GLU A 142 8.64 31.54 -20.71
C GLU A 142 7.28 32.07 -20.25
N ASP A 143 7.09 33.40 -20.25
CA ASP A 143 5.82 34.02 -19.84
C ASP A 143 4.67 33.65 -20.79
N MET A 144 4.93 33.65 -22.10
CA MET A 144 3.95 33.21 -23.09
C MET A 144 3.57 31.73 -22.92
N ALA A 145 4.55 30.85 -22.70
CA ALA A 145 4.30 29.43 -22.45
C ALA A 145 3.50 29.22 -21.16
N LYS A 146 3.82 29.97 -20.10
CA LYS A 146 3.09 29.94 -18.82
C LYS A 146 1.63 30.40 -18.98
N SER A 147 1.41 31.53 -19.63
CA SER A 147 0.07 32.06 -19.92
C SER A 147 -0.74 31.09 -20.77
N LEU A 148 -0.13 30.48 -21.80
CA LEU A 148 -0.79 29.46 -22.63
C LEU A 148 -1.21 28.22 -21.81
N LEU A 149 -0.32 27.72 -20.94
CA LEU A 149 -0.62 26.58 -20.07
C LEU A 149 -1.79 26.92 -19.12
N HIS A 150 -1.78 28.12 -18.53
CA HIS A 150 -2.85 28.59 -17.66
C HIS A 150 -4.19 28.72 -18.39
N MET A 151 -4.20 29.32 -19.58
CA MET A 151 -5.41 29.49 -20.39
C MET A 151 -6.08 28.14 -20.67
N ILE A 152 -5.31 27.16 -21.14
CA ILE A 152 -5.82 25.82 -21.48
C ILE A 152 -6.25 25.05 -20.23
N SER A 153 -5.45 25.09 -19.16
CA SER A 153 -5.78 24.39 -17.91
C SER A 153 -7.02 24.99 -17.23
N ASN A 154 -7.20 26.32 -17.30
CA ASN A 154 -8.37 26.99 -16.77
C ASN A 154 -9.64 26.68 -17.57
N ASP A 155 -9.56 26.66 -18.90
CA ASP A 155 -10.67 26.23 -19.78
C ASP A 155 -11.12 24.80 -19.43
N ILE A 156 -10.15 23.88 -19.32
CA ILE A 156 -10.41 22.49 -18.93
C ILE A 156 -11.04 22.42 -17.53
N GLY A 157 -10.52 23.16 -16.56
CA GLY A 157 -11.06 23.22 -15.20
C GLY A 157 -12.50 23.75 -15.16
N GLN A 158 -12.81 24.81 -15.92
CA GLN A 158 -14.16 25.37 -16.01
C GLN A 158 -15.15 24.38 -16.63
N LEU A 159 -14.77 23.73 -17.73
CA LEU A 159 -15.58 22.68 -18.36
C LEU A 159 -15.80 21.52 -17.38
N ALA A 160 -14.76 21.10 -16.67
CA ALA A 160 -14.86 20.06 -15.64
C ALA A 160 -15.92 20.41 -14.59
N CYS A 161 -15.86 21.62 -14.03
CA CYS A 161 -16.83 22.09 -13.04
C CYS A 161 -18.25 22.14 -13.58
N LEU A 162 -18.44 22.64 -14.81
CA LEU A 162 -19.75 22.79 -15.41
C LEU A 162 -20.41 21.42 -15.62
N TYR A 163 -19.70 20.45 -16.20
CA TYR A 163 -20.23 19.10 -16.39
C TYR A 163 -20.40 18.35 -15.07
N ALA A 164 -19.48 18.50 -14.12
CA ALA A 164 -19.62 17.90 -12.80
C ALA A 164 -20.89 18.40 -12.09
N LYS A 165 -21.13 19.72 -12.08
CA LYS A 165 -22.35 20.32 -11.50
C LYS A 165 -23.61 19.93 -12.27
N LEU A 166 -23.59 19.97 -13.61
CA LEU A 166 -24.74 19.60 -14.44
C LEU A 166 -25.22 18.16 -14.18
N HIS A 167 -24.29 17.25 -13.88
CA HIS A 167 -24.59 15.84 -13.65
C HIS A 167 -24.54 15.44 -12.16
N ASN A 168 -24.42 16.38 -11.23
CA ASN A 168 -24.34 16.16 -9.77
C ASN A 168 -23.24 15.16 -9.38
N LEU A 169 -22.05 15.31 -9.96
CA LEU A 169 -20.88 14.47 -9.68
C LEU A 169 -19.84 15.25 -8.87
N THR A 170 -19.31 14.60 -7.84
CA THR A 170 -18.24 15.18 -6.98
C THR A 170 -16.86 14.64 -7.32
N ARG A 171 -16.77 13.45 -7.96
CA ARG A 171 -15.51 12.80 -8.36
C ARG A 171 -15.19 13.05 -9.82
N VAL A 172 -14.10 13.77 -10.07
CA VAL A 172 -13.60 14.05 -11.42
C VAL A 172 -12.18 13.53 -11.56
N TYR A 173 -12.01 12.48 -12.37
CA TYR A 173 -10.70 11.94 -12.72
C TYR A 173 -10.19 12.62 -13.97
N PHE A 174 -8.97 13.10 -13.90
CA PHE A 174 -8.22 13.67 -15.00
C PHE A 174 -7.25 12.61 -15.54
N GLY A 175 -7.40 12.30 -16.81
CA GLY A 175 -6.56 11.33 -17.51
C GLY A 175 -5.96 11.93 -18.78
N GLY A 176 -5.12 11.15 -19.45
CA GLY A 176 -4.51 11.53 -20.70
C GLY A 176 -3.15 12.21 -20.56
N PHE A 177 -2.38 12.13 -21.64
CA PHE A 177 -0.94 12.36 -21.63
C PHE A 177 -0.53 13.84 -21.62
N PHE A 178 -1.48 14.76 -21.50
CA PHE A 178 -1.17 16.18 -21.29
C PHE A 178 -0.67 16.46 -19.87
N ILE A 179 -1.16 15.70 -18.89
CA ILE A 179 -0.85 15.91 -17.47
C ILE A 179 0.55 15.39 -17.17
N ARG A 180 0.86 14.14 -17.53
CA ARG A 180 2.21 13.52 -17.51
C ARG A 180 2.95 13.71 -16.18
N GLY A 181 2.22 13.71 -15.06
CA GLY A 181 2.80 14.01 -13.75
C GLY A 181 3.41 15.42 -13.61
N HIS A 182 3.12 16.37 -14.50
CA HIS A 182 3.60 17.74 -14.41
C HIS A 182 2.87 18.50 -13.30
N PRO A 183 3.56 18.87 -12.19
CA PRO A 183 2.93 19.46 -11.02
C PRO A 183 2.25 20.81 -11.32
N VAL A 184 2.79 21.58 -12.27
CA VAL A 184 2.23 22.87 -12.70
C VAL A 184 0.85 22.70 -13.34
N THR A 185 0.68 21.70 -14.19
CA THR A 185 -0.60 21.41 -14.85
C THR A 185 -1.63 20.95 -13.82
N MET A 186 -1.26 19.99 -12.97
CA MET A 186 -2.12 19.47 -11.90
C MET A 186 -2.55 20.58 -10.95
N HIS A 187 -1.61 21.42 -10.50
CA HIS A 187 -1.90 22.57 -9.64
C HIS A 187 -2.95 23.51 -10.25
N THR A 188 -2.77 23.86 -11.53
CA THR A 188 -3.63 24.83 -12.19
C THR A 188 -5.05 24.30 -12.37
N ILE A 189 -5.19 23.01 -12.73
CA ILE A 189 -6.48 22.33 -12.83
C ILE A 189 -7.17 22.27 -11.45
N THR A 190 -6.45 21.82 -10.41
CA THR A 190 -6.99 21.76 -9.04
C THR A 190 -7.44 23.11 -8.53
N TYR A 191 -6.62 24.15 -8.74
CA TYR A 191 -6.94 25.52 -8.34
C TYR A 191 -8.21 26.03 -9.04
N SER A 192 -8.29 25.84 -10.37
CA SER A 192 -9.46 26.24 -11.16
C SER A 192 -10.72 25.55 -10.65
N ILE A 193 -10.68 24.23 -10.42
CA ILE A 193 -11.85 23.51 -9.90
C ILE A 193 -12.28 24.04 -8.53
N ASN A 194 -11.34 24.12 -7.59
CA ASN A 194 -11.65 24.58 -6.23
C ASN A 194 -12.23 26.00 -6.22
N PHE A 195 -11.76 26.87 -7.12
CA PHE A 195 -12.28 28.23 -7.26
C PHE A 195 -13.77 28.24 -7.67
N PHE A 196 -14.18 27.44 -8.67
CA PHE A 196 -15.57 27.45 -9.17
C PHE A 196 -16.54 26.58 -8.37
N THR A 197 -16.03 25.60 -7.63
CA THR A 197 -16.87 24.65 -6.86
C THR A 197 -16.82 24.88 -5.36
N LYS A 198 -15.93 25.75 -4.87
CA LYS A 198 -15.71 25.97 -3.43
C LYS A 198 -15.44 24.65 -2.67
N GLY A 199 -14.80 23.69 -3.34
CA GLY A 199 -14.46 22.38 -2.80
C GLY A 199 -15.54 21.30 -2.91
N GLU A 200 -16.71 21.59 -3.52
CA GLU A 200 -17.76 20.58 -3.75
C GLU A 200 -17.33 19.46 -4.71
N VAL A 201 -16.38 19.75 -5.60
CA VAL A 201 -15.87 18.81 -6.61
C VAL A 201 -14.39 18.59 -6.39
N GLN A 202 -13.99 17.32 -6.32
CA GLN A 202 -12.61 16.91 -6.11
C GLN A 202 -11.93 16.59 -7.46
N ALA A 203 -10.82 17.27 -7.73
CA ALA A 203 -9.93 16.96 -8.85
C ALA A 203 -9.01 15.79 -8.47
N LEU A 204 -9.12 14.68 -9.19
CA LEU A 204 -8.34 13.47 -8.98
C LEU A 204 -7.47 13.20 -10.21
N PHE A 205 -6.20 12.88 -10.00
CA PHE A 205 -5.24 12.48 -11.02
C PHE A 205 -4.93 10.99 -10.89
N LEU A 206 -4.40 10.39 -11.96
CA LEU A 206 -4.13 8.95 -12.03
C LEU A 206 -2.64 8.71 -12.26
N ARG A 207 -2.01 7.81 -11.49
CA ARG A 207 -0.60 7.46 -11.70
C ARG A 207 -0.34 6.94 -13.12
N HIS A 208 -1.30 6.20 -13.68
CA HIS A 208 -1.19 5.56 -14.98
C HIS A 208 -2.09 6.18 -16.06
N GLU A 209 -2.37 7.48 -15.94
CA GLU A 209 -3.20 8.29 -16.85
C GLU A 209 -2.90 8.14 -18.35
N GLY A 210 -1.64 7.87 -18.72
CA GLY A 210 -1.20 7.69 -20.10
C GLY A 210 -1.49 6.31 -20.70
N TYR A 211 -1.75 5.30 -19.85
CA TYR A 211 -1.85 3.89 -20.27
C TYR A 211 -3.28 3.38 -20.40
N LEU A 212 -4.27 4.13 -19.89
CA LEU A 212 -5.67 3.68 -19.75
C LEU A 212 -6.23 3.05 -21.03
N GLY A 213 -6.04 3.69 -22.19
CA GLY A 213 -6.53 3.17 -23.47
C GLY A 213 -5.85 1.86 -23.89
N ALA A 214 -4.54 1.72 -23.66
CA ALA A 214 -3.77 0.52 -23.98
C ALA A 214 -4.13 -0.64 -23.06
N ILE A 215 -4.25 -0.37 -21.75
CA ILE A 215 -4.70 -1.34 -20.74
C ILE A 215 -6.07 -1.89 -21.12
N GLY A 216 -7.06 -1.04 -21.40
CA GLY A 216 -8.37 -1.55 -21.77
C GLY A 216 -8.43 -2.23 -23.13
N ALA A 217 -7.51 -1.94 -24.06
CA ALA A 217 -7.39 -2.69 -25.31
C ALA A 217 -6.81 -4.09 -25.05
N PHE A 218 -5.79 -4.19 -24.20
CA PHE A 218 -5.25 -5.47 -23.73
C PHE A 218 -6.31 -6.29 -23.02
N LEU A 219 -7.03 -5.70 -22.06
CA LEU A 219 -8.10 -6.38 -21.31
C LEU A 219 -9.22 -6.88 -22.24
N LYS A 220 -9.57 -6.10 -23.28
CA LYS A 220 -10.56 -6.52 -24.26
C LYS A 220 -10.09 -7.72 -25.09
N GLY A 221 -8.80 -7.77 -25.44
CA GLY A 221 -8.21 -8.95 -26.09
C GLY A 221 -8.13 -10.16 -25.16
N ALA A 222 -7.90 -9.92 -23.87
CA ALA A 222 -7.85 -10.93 -22.82
C ALA A 222 -9.23 -11.30 -22.25
N GLU A 223 -10.35 -10.81 -22.81
CA GLU A 223 -11.70 -11.12 -22.33
C GLU A 223 -12.04 -12.62 -22.37
N GLU A 224 -11.36 -13.39 -23.23
CA GLU A 224 -11.44 -14.87 -23.24
C GLU A 224 -11.03 -15.49 -21.89
N ASP A 225 -10.17 -14.81 -21.12
CA ASP A 225 -9.68 -15.25 -19.80
C ASP A 225 -10.49 -14.69 -18.61
N ASN A 226 -11.53 -13.88 -18.85
CA ASN A 226 -12.37 -13.22 -17.83
C ASN A 226 -11.55 -12.51 -16.72
N PRO A 227 -10.94 -11.35 -16.99
CA PRO A 227 -9.96 -10.69 -16.11
C PRO A 227 -10.50 -10.33 -14.71
N ASN A 228 -11.82 -10.29 -14.52
CA ASN A 228 -12.49 -10.03 -13.24
C ASN A 228 -12.47 -11.25 -12.28
N GLN A 229 -12.05 -12.43 -12.75
CA GLN A 229 -11.84 -13.61 -11.90
C GLN A 229 -10.53 -13.54 -11.12
N TYR A 230 -9.58 -12.73 -11.59
CA TYR A 230 -8.26 -12.57 -11.00
C TYR A 230 -8.15 -11.27 -10.23
N SER A 231 -7.23 -11.24 -9.28
CA SER A 231 -6.74 -9.99 -8.71
C SER A 231 -5.40 -9.62 -9.29
N TRP A 232 -5.13 -8.33 -9.35
CA TRP A 232 -3.91 -7.81 -9.94
C TRP A 232 -3.17 -6.93 -8.94
N GLY A 233 -1.84 -6.94 -9.01
CA GLY A 233 -0.96 -6.09 -8.21
C GLY A 233 0.09 -5.41 -9.08
N GLU A 234 0.50 -4.21 -8.70
CA GLU A 234 1.63 -3.51 -9.34
C GLU A 234 2.95 -4.15 -8.90
N ASN A 235 3.78 -4.55 -9.86
CA ASN A 235 5.11 -5.06 -9.58
C ASN A 235 6.09 -3.88 -9.50
N TYR A 236 6.48 -3.49 -8.29
CA TYR A 236 7.41 -2.36 -8.07
C TYR A 236 8.83 -2.56 -8.61
N ALA A 237 9.25 -3.82 -8.85
CA ALA A 237 10.57 -4.09 -9.43
C ALA A 237 10.58 -3.74 -10.91
N GLY A 238 9.56 -4.18 -11.65
CA GLY A 238 9.37 -3.91 -13.08
C GLY A 238 8.87 -2.50 -13.39
N SER A 239 7.95 -1.98 -12.58
CA SER A 239 7.24 -0.73 -12.87
C SER A 239 8.14 0.50 -12.76
N SER A 240 7.82 1.50 -13.57
CA SER A 240 8.35 2.86 -13.53
C SER A 240 7.50 3.69 -12.58
N GLY A 241 8.14 4.42 -11.68
CA GLY A 241 7.42 5.26 -10.72
C GLY A 241 6.85 6.54 -11.33
N LEU A 242 5.81 7.08 -10.69
CA LEU A 242 5.32 8.43 -10.91
C LEU A 242 6.46 9.43 -10.67
N MET A 243 6.90 10.10 -11.74
CA MET A 243 7.97 11.09 -11.63
C MET A 243 7.40 12.48 -11.40
N SER A 244 7.91 13.19 -10.38
CA SER A 244 7.75 14.64 -10.31
C SER A 244 8.91 15.30 -11.06
N VAL A 245 8.59 16.00 -12.14
CA VAL A 245 9.52 16.88 -12.85
C VAL A 245 9.72 18.14 -12.02
N SER A 246 10.60 18.06 -11.02
CA SER A 246 11.10 19.28 -10.39
C SER A 246 11.86 20.11 -11.45
N PRO A 247 11.64 21.44 -11.54
CA PRO A 247 12.22 22.30 -12.58
C PRO A 247 13.75 22.30 -12.64
N GLU A 248 14.42 21.83 -11.58
CA GLU A 248 15.87 21.86 -11.41
C GLU A 248 16.58 20.69 -12.13
N LEU A 249 15.90 19.59 -12.43
CA LEU A 249 16.49 18.43 -13.10
C LEU A 249 16.41 18.59 -14.62
N ASN A 250 17.58 18.77 -15.25
CA ASN A 250 17.69 18.79 -16.71
C ASN A 250 17.09 17.51 -17.33
N PRO A 251 16.29 17.58 -18.41
CA PRO A 251 15.75 16.39 -19.10
C PRO A 251 16.81 15.43 -19.64
N VAL A 252 18.07 15.89 -19.74
CA VAL A 252 19.23 15.08 -20.15
C VAL A 252 19.69 14.16 -19.00
N GLN A 253 19.43 14.56 -17.75
CA GLN A 253 19.61 13.75 -16.54
C GLN A 253 18.31 13.03 -16.17
N ARG A 254 17.65 12.41 -17.15
CA ARG A 254 16.75 11.28 -16.86
C ARG A 254 17.60 10.19 -16.21
N ALA A 255 17.74 10.19 -14.89
CA ALA A 255 18.05 8.95 -14.17
C ALA A 255 16.79 8.09 -14.28
N ARG A 256 16.61 7.46 -15.45
CA ARG A 256 15.47 6.58 -15.74
C ARG A 256 15.55 5.47 -14.69
N SER A 257 14.49 5.33 -13.89
CA SER A 257 14.44 4.40 -12.77
C SER A 257 14.27 2.96 -13.25
N GLY A 258 15.19 2.47 -14.08
CA GLY A 258 15.13 1.13 -14.63
C GLY A 258 16.16 0.83 -15.72
N THR A 259 16.31 -0.46 -15.98
CA THR A 259 17.13 -1.08 -17.02
C THR A 259 16.67 -0.73 -18.45
N PHE A 260 15.49 -0.10 -18.60
CA PHE A 260 14.81 0.11 -19.88
C PHE A 260 14.68 1.60 -20.25
N PRO A 261 14.74 1.95 -21.54
CA PRO A 261 14.70 3.34 -21.99
C PRO A 261 13.28 3.96 -22.04
N PHE A 262 12.24 3.29 -21.54
CA PHE A 262 10.84 3.71 -21.63
C PHE A 262 10.10 3.51 -20.30
N ASP A 263 9.01 4.26 -20.10
CA ASP A 263 8.12 4.11 -18.94
C ASP A 263 7.31 2.82 -19.07
N MET A 264 7.26 2.03 -18.01
CA MET A 264 6.67 0.69 -17.98
C MET A 264 5.77 0.52 -16.75
N LEU A 265 4.58 -0.07 -16.93
CA LEU A 265 3.76 -0.60 -15.84
C LEU A 265 3.80 -2.13 -15.96
N GLU A 266 4.32 -2.79 -14.93
CA GLU A 266 4.32 -4.24 -14.81
C GLU A 266 3.29 -4.67 -13.77
N MET A 267 2.44 -5.61 -14.13
CA MET A 267 1.36 -6.08 -13.27
C MET A 267 1.41 -7.59 -13.12
N ASP A 268 1.38 -8.03 -11.87
CA ASP A 268 1.31 -9.44 -11.52
C ASP A 268 -0.16 -9.86 -11.46
N ARG A 269 -0.51 -10.90 -12.22
CA ARG A 269 -1.80 -11.57 -12.14
C ARG A 269 -1.75 -12.59 -11.01
N LEU A 270 -2.56 -12.39 -9.99
CA LEU A 270 -2.79 -13.36 -8.94
C LEU A 270 -3.85 -14.35 -9.44
N GLU A 271 -3.58 -15.65 -9.34
CA GLU A 271 -4.51 -16.72 -9.76
C GLU A 271 -5.81 -16.78 -8.93
N ARG A 272 -5.97 -15.85 -7.99
CA ARG A 272 -7.01 -15.85 -6.97
C ARG A 272 -7.70 -14.51 -6.94
N GLN A 273 -8.98 -14.54 -6.58
CA GLN A 273 -9.74 -13.35 -6.27
C GLN A 273 -9.47 -12.94 -4.83
N LEU A 274 -8.96 -11.72 -4.64
CA LEU A 274 -8.79 -11.08 -3.36
C LEU A 274 -10.00 -10.18 -3.06
N VAL A 275 -10.42 -10.18 -1.80
CA VAL A 275 -11.59 -9.45 -1.28
C VAL A 275 -11.32 -8.91 0.13
N ASN A 276 -12.12 -7.96 0.57
CA ASN A 276 -12.07 -7.46 1.94
C ASN A 276 -12.36 -8.56 2.96
N LEU A 277 -11.71 -8.50 4.12
CA LEU A 277 -12.11 -9.25 5.31
C LEU A 277 -13.55 -8.86 5.67
N PRO A 278 -14.50 -9.81 5.74
CA PRO A 278 -15.91 -9.51 6.03
C PRO A 278 -16.16 -8.85 7.40
N LEU A 279 -15.17 -8.93 8.30
CA LEU A 279 -15.21 -8.39 9.65
C LEU A 279 -14.60 -6.98 9.76
N LEU A 280 -14.15 -6.37 8.66
CA LEU A 280 -13.75 -4.95 8.68
C LEU A 280 -14.99 -4.09 8.93
N GLN A 281 -14.92 -3.22 9.94
CA GLN A 281 -16.06 -2.38 10.32
C GLN A 281 -16.44 -1.39 9.21
N ASP A 282 -15.44 -0.76 8.59
CA ASP A 282 -15.60 0.10 7.43
C ASP A 282 -14.44 -0.12 6.44
N PRO A 283 -14.66 -0.94 5.39
CA PRO A 283 -13.63 -1.17 4.37
C PRO A 283 -13.23 0.09 3.59
N THR A 284 -14.05 1.15 3.60
CA THR A 284 -13.81 2.35 2.78
C THR A 284 -12.82 3.31 3.42
N SER A 285 -12.80 3.37 4.76
CA SER A 285 -11.84 4.16 5.55
C SER A 285 -10.66 3.35 6.09
N TYR A 286 -10.66 2.03 5.85
CA TYR A 286 -9.57 1.17 6.28
C TYR A 286 -8.26 1.53 5.57
N ILE A 287 -7.22 1.79 6.36
CA ILE A 287 -5.85 2.00 5.93
C ILE A 287 -5.02 0.89 6.57
N PRO A 288 -4.40 -0.01 5.79
CA PRO A 288 -3.62 -1.11 6.35
C PRO A 288 -2.38 -0.60 7.07
N ASP A 289 -1.66 0.36 6.49
CA ASP A 289 -0.36 0.84 6.96
C ASP A 289 -0.47 1.83 8.13
N THR A 290 0.33 1.62 9.18
CA THR A 290 0.31 2.45 10.40
C THR A 290 1.05 3.78 10.23
N VAL A 291 2.04 3.85 9.34
CA VAL A 291 2.88 5.03 9.12
C VAL A 291 3.05 5.28 7.62
N ASP A 292 2.70 6.48 7.16
CA ASP A 292 3.00 6.95 5.81
C ASP A 292 4.37 7.63 5.76
N LEU A 293 5.35 6.97 5.15
CA LEU A 293 6.72 7.46 4.98
C LEU A 293 6.82 8.55 3.90
N THR A 294 5.79 8.76 3.09
CA THR A 294 5.74 9.93 2.19
C THR A 294 5.64 11.22 3.01
N GLU A 295 4.83 11.22 4.07
CA GLU A 295 4.60 12.37 4.93
C GLU A 295 5.65 12.47 6.05
N ASP A 296 6.08 11.34 6.60
CA ASP A 296 6.98 11.26 7.75
C ASP A 296 8.45 11.15 7.33
N VAL A 297 9.08 12.31 7.10
CA VAL A 297 10.47 12.40 6.61
C VAL A 297 11.47 11.68 7.54
N LEU A 298 11.32 11.82 8.86
CA LEU A 298 12.22 11.17 9.82
C LEU A 298 12.09 9.65 9.78
N ALA A 299 10.85 9.13 9.71
CA ALA A 299 10.63 7.70 9.53
C ALA A 299 11.19 7.20 8.20
N ARG A 300 10.98 7.96 7.12
CA ARG A 300 11.45 7.60 5.78
C ARG A 300 12.95 7.42 5.74
N GLU A 301 13.71 8.40 6.22
CA GLU A 301 15.17 8.35 6.23
C GLU A 301 15.67 7.16 7.07
N TYR A 302 15.05 6.92 8.23
CA TYR A 302 15.37 5.80 9.09
C TYR A 302 15.15 4.45 8.40
N TRP A 303 13.95 4.21 7.86
CA TRP A 303 13.61 2.94 7.23
C TRP A 303 14.44 2.69 5.98
N LEU A 304 14.59 3.68 5.10
CA LEU A 304 15.44 3.53 3.91
C LEU A 304 16.87 3.15 4.28
N TYR A 305 17.44 3.77 5.32
CA TYR A 305 18.75 3.39 5.83
C TYR A 305 18.78 1.94 6.34
N CYS A 306 17.78 1.51 7.13
CA CYS A 306 17.69 0.13 7.60
C CYS A 306 17.64 -0.89 6.45
N PHE A 307 16.88 -0.61 5.39
CA PHE A 307 16.80 -1.48 4.21
C PHE A 307 18.08 -1.50 3.38
N GLU A 308 18.79 -0.37 3.28
CA GLU A 308 20.10 -0.29 2.63
C GLU A 308 21.17 -1.08 3.40
N GLU A 309 21.21 -0.96 4.73
CA GLU A 309 22.13 -1.70 5.60
C GLU A 309 21.87 -3.22 5.58
N ALA A 310 20.60 -3.62 5.55
CA ALA A 310 20.21 -5.04 5.54
C ALA A 310 20.49 -5.74 4.18
N LEU A 311 20.71 -4.97 3.11
CA LEU A 311 20.82 -5.47 1.74
C LEU A 311 21.88 -6.56 1.58
N ASP A 312 23.08 -6.36 2.13
CA ASP A 312 24.16 -7.35 2.00
C ASP A 312 23.83 -8.66 2.72
N GLY A 313 23.08 -8.60 3.82
CA GLY A 313 22.55 -9.78 4.51
C GLY A 313 21.56 -10.55 3.63
N VAL A 314 20.64 -9.85 2.96
CA VAL A 314 19.67 -10.45 2.03
C VAL A 314 20.39 -11.10 0.84
N VAL A 315 21.39 -10.44 0.26
CA VAL A 315 22.23 -11.00 -0.83
C VAL A 315 22.91 -12.29 -0.40
N LYS A 316 23.52 -12.31 0.80
CA LYS A 316 24.15 -13.52 1.35
C LYS A 316 23.15 -14.67 1.49
N ARG A 317 21.94 -14.39 1.97
CA ARG A 317 20.87 -15.40 2.10
C ARG A 317 20.39 -15.91 0.74
N ALA A 318 20.18 -15.02 -0.23
CA ALA A 318 19.81 -15.39 -1.59
C ALA A 318 20.84 -16.35 -2.20
N ILE A 319 22.14 -16.05 -2.10
CA ILE A 319 23.22 -16.93 -2.55
C ILE A 319 23.21 -18.27 -1.79
N ALA A 320 23.05 -18.23 -0.47
CA ALA A 320 23.02 -19.44 0.36
C ALA A 320 21.84 -20.37 0.06
N SER A 321 20.71 -19.84 -0.39
CA SER A 321 19.53 -20.63 -0.76
C SER A 321 19.80 -21.52 -1.98
N GLN A 322 20.58 -21.03 -2.95
CA GLN A 322 20.81 -21.67 -4.26
C GLN A 322 22.31 -21.91 -4.56
N LYS A 323 23.09 -22.35 -3.56
CA LYS A 323 24.54 -22.62 -3.68
C LYS A 323 24.91 -23.54 -4.85
N ASP A 324 24.03 -24.47 -5.19
CA ASP A 324 24.25 -25.50 -6.21
C ASP A 324 23.94 -25.00 -7.64
N GLN A 325 23.40 -23.79 -7.79
CA GLN A 325 23.06 -23.24 -9.10
C GLN A 325 24.20 -22.40 -9.69
N PRO A 326 24.65 -22.69 -10.93
CA PRO A 326 25.60 -21.83 -11.62
C PRO A 326 24.95 -20.45 -11.84
N LYS A 327 25.69 -19.37 -11.57
CA LYS A 327 25.25 -17.95 -11.64
C LYS A 327 24.40 -17.42 -10.49
N ALA A 328 24.20 -18.16 -9.39
CA ALA A 328 23.50 -17.60 -8.22
C ALA A 328 24.14 -16.30 -7.72
N VAL A 329 25.48 -16.24 -7.65
CA VAL A 329 26.22 -15.02 -7.25
C VAL A 329 25.99 -13.86 -8.23
N GLU A 330 26.03 -14.13 -9.54
CA GLU A 330 25.81 -13.09 -10.57
C GLU A 330 24.38 -12.52 -10.50
N ARG A 331 23.36 -13.38 -10.31
CA ARG A 331 21.97 -12.94 -10.14
C ARG A 331 21.78 -12.13 -8.85
N ALA A 332 22.39 -12.56 -7.75
CA ALA A 332 22.33 -11.85 -6.48
C ALA A 332 22.98 -10.45 -6.56
N GLU A 333 24.05 -10.31 -7.33
CA GLU A 333 24.69 -9.02 -7.62
C GLU A 333 23.80 -8.08 -8.45
N LYS A 334 23.09 -8.62 -9.45
CA LYS A 334 22.09 -7.86 -10.22
C LYS A 334 20.92 -7.41 -9.34
N PHE A 335 20.42 -8.30 -8.48
CA PHE A 335 19.43 -7.97 -7.44
C PHE A 335 19.92 -6.81 -6.57
N ARG A 336 21.15 -6.89 -6.05
CA ARG A 336 21.73 -5.84 -5.18
C ARG A 336 21.71 -4.48 -5.87
N GLN A 337 22.16 -4.42 -7.12
CA GLN A 337 22.22 -3.19 -7.90
C GLN A 337 20.81 -2.62 -8.14
N LYS A 338 19.87 -3.46 -8.59
CA LYS A 338 18.50 -3.03 -8.90
C LYS A 338 17.76 -2.54 -7.65
N TYR A 339 17.81 -3.30 -6.56
CA TYR A 339 17.12 -2.95 -5.32
C TYR A 339 17.70 -1.68 -4.69
N ARG A 340 19.03 -1.53 -4.64
CA ARG A 340 19.69 -0.30 -4.18
C ARG A 340 19.24 0.92 -4.99
N HIS A 341 19.15 0.79 -6.31
CA HIS A 341 18.68 1.87 -7.17
C HIS A 341 17.21 2.25 -6.89
N LYS A 342 16.34 1.26 -6.62
CA LYS A 342 14.94 1.52 -6.21
C LYS A 342 14.86 2.25 -4.86
N LEU A 343 15.65 1.85 -3.86
CA LEU A 343 15.72 2.55 -2.57
C LEU A 343 16.19 4.01 -2.74
N GLN A 344 17.21 4.25 -3.57
CA GLN A 344 17.64 5.61 -3.90
C GLN A 344 16.54 6.42 -4.59
N THR A 345 15.78 5.80 -5.49
CA THR A 345 14.64 6.46 -6.15
C THR A 345 13.60 6.89 -5.11
N LEU A 346 13.21 5.98 -4.22
CA LEU A 346 12.22 6.23 -3.16
C LEU A 346 12.69 7.28 -2.13
N ARG A 347 13.99 7.44 -1.94
CA ARG A 347 14.55 8.53 -1.11
C ARG A 347 14.24 9.91 -1.69
N HIS A 348 14.36 10.07 -3.01
CA HIS A 348 14.14 11.34 -3.70
C HIS A 348 12.69 11.54 -4.13
N GLN A 349 11.97 10.45 -4.41
CA GLN A 349 10.60 10.41 -4.92
C GLN A 349 9.79 9.37 -4.13
N PRO A 350 9.42 9.67 -2.87
CA PRO A 350 8.69 8.72 -2.03
C PRO A 350 7.32 8.35 -2.59
N PHE A 351 6.68 9.27 -3.32
CA PHE A 351 5.36 9.08 -3.95
C PHE A 351 5.38 8.24 -5.25
N ALA A 352 6.54 7.72 -5.66
CA ALA A 352 6.73 7.08 -6.95
C ALA A 352 5.76 5.92 -7.23
N TYR A 353 5.39 5.14 -6.21
CA TYR A 353 4.46 4.00 -6.37
C TYR A 353 3.21 4.15 -5.48
N GLY A 354 2.77 5.38 -5.24
CA GLY A 354 1.76 5.69 -4.22
C GLY A 354 2.39 6.12 -2.91
N SER A 355 1.67 6.00 -1.79
CA SER A 355 2.26 6.25 -0.46
C SER A 355 3.37 5.25 -0.17
N LEU A 356 4.54 5.75 0.24
CA LEU A 356 5.66 4.94 0.69
C LEU A 356 5.37 4.43 2.09
N THR A 357 5.45 3.13 2.29
CA THR A 357 5.24 2.51 3.61
C THR A 357 6.31 1.45 3.86
N VAL A 358 6.40 0.95 5.10
CA VAL A 358 7.29 -0.18 5.40
C VAL A 358 6.89 -1.42 4.58
N ARG A 359 5.58 -1.64 4.39
CA ARG A 359 5.06 -2.71 3.53
C ARG A 359 5.50 -2.54 2.09
N SER A 360 5.37 -1.35 1.49
CA SER A 360 5.79 -1.15 0.10
C SER A 360 7.31 -1.35 -0.10
N LEU A 361 8.13 -1.03 0.91
CA LEU A 361 9.58 -1.33 0.89
C LEU A 361 9.84 -2.84 0.93
N LEU A 362 9.13 -3.59 1.78
CA LEU A 362 9.21 -5.04 1.86
C LEU A 362 8.75 -5.69 0.55
N ASP A 363 7.61 -5.27 0.01
CA ASP A 363 7.08 -5.76 -1.26
C ASP A 363 8.06 -5.49 -2.42
N THR A 364 8.68 -4.30 -2.45
CA THR A 364 9.71 -3.96 -3.45
C THR A 364 10.90 -4.92 -3.39
N ARG A 365 11.34 -5.31 -2.18
CA ARG A 365 12.43 -6.29 -1.99
C ARG A 365 12.04 -7.65 -2.55
N GLU A 366 10.85 -8.15 -2.20
CA GLU A 366 10.37 -9.46 -2.64
C GLU A 366 10.18 -9.50 -4.16
N HIS A 367 9.60 -8.46 -4.76
CA HIS A 367 9.49 -8.34 -6.22
C HIS A 367 10.87 -8.37 -6.91
N CYS A 368 11.85 -7.65 -6.38
CA CYS A 368 13.22 -7.68 -6.90
C CYS A 368 13.87 -9.07 -6.74
N LEU A 369 13.66 -9.76 -5.61
CA LEU A 369 14.18 -11.12 -5.42
C LEU A 369 13.58 -12.10 -6.43
N ASN A 370 12.26 -12.03 -6.64
CA ASN A 370 11.52 -12.87 -7.59
C ASN A 370 12.00 -12.67 -9.03
N GLU A 371 12.19 -11.42 -9.46
CA GLU A 371 12.71 -11.11 -10.81
C GLU A 371 14.07 -11.75 -11.09
N PHE A 372 14.93 -11.82 -10.07
CA PHE A 372 16.23 -12.48 -10.17
C PHE A 372 16.20 -13.95 -9.76
N ASN A 373 15.03 -14.59 -9.78
CA ASN A 373 14.81 -16.03 -9.51
C ASN A 373 15.24 -16.49 -8.10
N PHE A 374 14.98 -15.69 -7.07
CA PHE A 374 15.13 -16.06 -5.66
C PHE A 374 13.77 -16.05 -4.93
N PRO A 375 12.87 -17.00 -5.22
CA PRO A 375 11.49 -16.96 -4.72
C PRO A 375 11.34 -17.29 -3.23
N ASP A 376 12.28 -18.03 -2.65
CA ASP A 376 12.30 -18.28 -1.20
C ASP A 376 13.74 -18.43 -0.67
N PRO A 377 14.42 -17.30 -0.37
CA PRO A 377 15.76 -17.32 0.21
C PRO A 377 15.85 -17.98 1.59
N TYR A 378 14.72 -18.15 2.29
CA TYR A 378 14.65 -18.58 3.69
C TYR A 378 14.19 -20.02 3.86
N SER A 379 13.68 -20.68 2.81
CA SER A 379 13.21 -22.07 2.78
C SER A 379 14.06 -23.06 3.61
N LYS A 380 15.39 -23.11 3.37
CA LYS A 380 16.31 -24.01 4.11
C LYS A 380 16.44 -23.66 5.59
N ILE A 381 16.31 -22.38 5.95
CA ILE A 381 16.35 -21.92 7.34
C ILE A 381 15.04 -22.32 8.03
N LYS A 382 13.90 -21.99 7.42
CA LYS A 382 12.56 -22.38 7.91
C LYS A 382 12.48 -23.88 8.20
N GLN A 383 12.95 -24.73 7.28
CA GLN A 383 12.96 -26.18 7.48
C GLN A 383 13.77 -26.62 8.71
N LYS A 384 14.99 -26.08 8.89
CA LYS A 384 15.84 -26.40 10.04
C LYS A 384 15.20 -25.98 11.36
N GLU A 385 14.62 -24.79 11.40
CA GLU A 385 13.96 -24.27 12.59
C GLU A 385 12.70 -25.06 12.92
N ASN A 386 11.91 -25.41 11.91
CA ASN A 386 10.76 -26.29 12.06
C ASN A 386 11.16 -27.64 12.67
N ASP A 387 12.18 -28.29 12.12
CA ASP A 387 12.67 -29.58 12.63
C ASP A 387 13.22 -29.48 14.05
N MET A 388 13.83 -28.35 14.41
CA MET A 388 14.30 -28.09 15.77
C MET A 388 13.13 -27.89 16.73
N ALA A 389 12.19 -27.00 16.40
CA ALA A 389 11.05 -26.67 17.25
C ALA A 389 10.13 -27.88 17.49
N LEU A 390 9.92 -28.73 16.48
CA LEU A 390 9.13 -29.97 16.62
C LEU A 390 9.68 -30.92 17.70
N LYS A 391 11.00 -30.97 17.91
CA LYS A 391 11.61 -31.81 18.97
C LYS A 391 11.20 -31.37 20.37
N TYR A 392 10.89 -30.09 20.55
CA TYR A 392 10.55 -29.50 21.85
C TYR A 392 9.05 -29.35 22.09
N TYR A 393 8.23 -29.50 21.06
CA TYR A 393 6.78 -29.30 21.12
C TYR A 393 6.12 -30.02 22.30
N LEU A 394 6.31 -31.34 22.40
CA LEU A 394 5.70 -32.14 23.47
C LEU A 394 6.18 -31.76 24.88
N LYS A 395 7.43 -31.31 25.01
CA LYS A 395 7.97 -30.84 26.28
C LYS A 395 7.27 -29.56 26.72
N VAL A 396 7.08 -28.61 25.79
CA VAL A 396 6.36 -27.36 26.05
C VAL A 396 4.91 -27.62 26.43
N VAL A 397 4.18 -28.43 25.65
CA VAL A 397 2.78 -28.77 25.95
C VAL A 397 2.62 -29.39 27.35
N LYS A 398 3.45 -30.39 27.70
CA LYS A 398 3.41 -31.01 29.04
C LYS A 398 3.66 -29.99 30.16
N SER A 399 4.68 -29.13 30.00
CA SER A 399 4.97 -28.11 31.01
C SER A 399 3.84 -27.11 31.20
N VAL A 400 3.07 -26.81 30.15
CA VAL A 400 1.93 -25.88 30.19
C VAL A 400 0.71 -26.54 30.85
N GLU A 401 0.53 -27.85 30.67
CA GLU A 401 -0.56 -28.62 31.29
C GLU A 401 -0.43 -28.74 32.81
N GLU A 402 0.80 -28.82 33.33
CA GLU A 402 1.10 -28.90 34.76
C GLU A 402 0.77 -27.61 35.54
N LEU A 403 0.57 -26.49 34.84
CA LEU A 403 0.30 -25.19 35.45
C LEU A 403 -1.18 -25.02 35.84
N SER A 404 -1.42 -24.16 36.85
CA SER A 404 -2.77 -23.64 37.14
C SER A 404 -3.34 -22.88 35.95
N TRP A 405 -4.66 -22.74 35.87
CA TRP A 405 -5.32 -22.13 34.71
C TRP A 405 -4.80 -20.72 34.42
N GLU A 406 -4.68 -19.86 35.43
CA GLU A 406 -4.18 -18.49 35.28
C GLU A 406 -2.72 -18.45 34.82
N GLN A 407 -1.86 -19.29 35.40
CA GLN A 407 -0.46 -19.41 35.00
C GLN A 407 -0.30 -19.96 33.59
N ARG A 408 -1.17 -20.90 33.21
CA ARG A 408 -1.24 -21.49 31.88
C ARG A 408 -1.54 -20.43 30.83
N GLN A 409 -2.60 -19.63 31.01
CA GLN A 409 -2.96 -18.57 30.06
C GLN A 409 -1.81 -17.57 29.87
N PHE A 410 -1.15 -17.19 30.97
CA PHE A 410 -0.04 -16.25 30.89
C PHE A 410 1.17 -16.84 30.18
N THR A 411 1.47 -18.12 30.43
CA THR A 411 2.58 -18.83 29.80
C THR A 411 2.36 -19.02 28.31
N LEU A 412 1.12 -19.29 27.88
CA LEU A 412 0.74 -19.39 26.47
C LEU A 412 0.93 -18.05 25.75
N VAL A 413 0.47 -16.94 26.35
CA VAL A 413 0.68 -15.59 25.80
C VAL A 413 2.17 -15.25 25.72
N LYS A 414 2.94 -15.52 26.78
CA LYS A 414 4.39 -15.31 26.76
C LYS A 414 5.07 -16.19 25.71
N GLY A 415 4.63 -17.44 25.54
CA GLY A 415 5.16 -18.36 24.53
C GLY A 415 4.96 -17.83 23.13
N LEU A 416 3.77 -17.29 22.83
CA LEU A 416 3.46 -16.64 21.56
C LEU A 416 4.36 -15.42 21.30
N LEU A 417 4.45 -14.52 22.28
CA LEU A 417 5.30 -13.32 22.16
C LEU A 417 6.80 -13.67 22.04
N ALA A 418 7.27 -14.67 22.78
CA ALA A 418 8.67 -15.11 22.73
C ALA A 418 9.01 -15.79 21.41
N GLY A 419 8.07 -16.54 20.84
CA GLY A 419 8.20 -17.13 19.51
C GLY A 419 8.44 -16.06 18.45
N ASN A 420 7.68 -14.96 18.52
CA ASN A 420 7.84 -13.84 17.61
C ASN A 420 9.20 -13.12 17.74
N VAL A 421 9.93 -13.21 18.85
CA VAL A 421 11.25 -12.55 19.01
C VAL A 421 12.29 -13.10 18.01
N PHE A 422 12.16 -14.36 17.61
CA PHE A 422 13.07 -15.03 16.67
C PHE A 422 12.80 -14.64 15.22
N ASP A 423 13.17 -13.41 14.88
CA ASP A 423 12.99 -12.84 13.54
C ASP A 423 14.34 -12.44 12.95
N TRP A 424 14.69 -13.13 11.87
CA TRP A 424 15.94 -12.95 11.14
C TRP A 424 16.07 -11.61 10.40
N GLY A 425 15.00 -10.82 10.36
CA GLY A 425 14.98 -9.46 9.82
C GLY A 425 15.57 -8.41 10.77
N ALA A 426 15.70 -8.70 12.07
CA ALA A 426 16.20 -7.76 13.06
C ALA A 426 17.70 -7.96 13.35
N LYS A 427 18.52 -6.92 13.11
CA LYS A 427 19.98 -6.92 13.35
C LYS A 427 20.35 -7.37 14.77
N ALA A 428 19.50 -7.08 15.77
CA ALA A 428 19.73 -7.41 17.17
C ALA A 428 19.54 -8.90 17.53
N VAL A 429 18.92 -9.71 16.66
CA VAL A 429 18.58 -11.12 16.96
C VAL A 429 19.57 -12.09 16.29
N SER A 430 20.20 -11.68 15.19
CA SER A 430 21.20 -12.49 14.46
C SER A 430 22.40 -12.84 15.34
N ASP A 431 22.86 -11.93 16.20
CA ASP A 431 24.04 -12.14 17.05
C ASP A 431 23.77 -13.13 18.20
N VAL A 432 22.52 -13.24 18.67
CA VAL A 432 22.12 -14.17 19.75
C VAL A 432 21.91 -15.58 19.19
N LEU A 433 21.27 -15.69 18.02
CA LEU A 433 20.96 -16.95 17.36
C LEU A 433 22.20 -17.72 16.87
N GLU A 434 23.30 -17.03 16.57
CA GLU A 434 24.55 -17.66 16.13
C GLU A 434 25.33 -18.35 17.27
N SER A 435 24.99 -18.07 18.53
CA SER A 435 25.78 -18.51 19.69
C SER A 435 25.29 -19.81 20.36
N ASP A 436 23.98 -20.06 20.46
CA ASP A 436 23.42 -21.34 20.96
C ASP A 436 21.93 -21.55 20.59
N PRO A 437 21.59 -22.47 19.67
CA PRO A 437 20.21 -22.76 19.31
C PRO A 437 19.38 -23.49 20.39
N GLU A 438 20.03 -24.22 21.32
CA GLU A 438 19.32 -25.03 22.34
C GLU A 438 18.74 -24.19 23.47
N PHE A 439 19.32 -23.02 23.74
CA PHE A 439 19.00 -22.17 24.89
C PHE A 439 18.17 -20.92 24.52
N GLY A 440 17.90 -20.70 23.23
CA GLY A 440 17.27 -19.50 22.72
C GLY A 440 15.87 -19.25 23.29
N PHE A 441 14.95 -20.23 23.23
CA PHE A 441 13.53 -19.95 23.51
C PHE A 441 13.25 -19.48 24.95
N GLU A 442 13.89 -20.10 25.95
CA GLU A 442 13.78 -19.64 27.34
C GLU A 442 14.51 -18.31 27.55
N GLN A 443 15.64 -18.07 26.89
CA GLN A 443 16.30 -16.76 26.91
C GLN A 443 15.43 -15.66 26.27
N ALA A 444 14.73 -15.95 25.17
CA ALA A 444 13.83 -14.98 24.54
C ALA A 444 12.68 -14.59 25.46
N LYS A 445 12.12 -15.55 26.21
CA LYS A 445 11.12 -15.23 27.27
C LYS A 445 11.69 -14.30 28.34
N LEU A 446 12.97 -14.40 28.67
CA LEU A 446 13.65 -13.52 29.63
C LEU A 446 13.95 -12.12 29.06
N GLN A 447 14.09 -11.99 27.73
CA GLN A 447 14.28 -10.70 27.06
C GLN A 447 12.97 -9.91 26.88
N LEU A 448 11.82 -10.56 27.02
CA LEU A 448 10.52 -9.88 26.95
C LEU A 448 10.38 -8.86 28.09
N GLN A 449 9.80 -7.71 27.75
CA GLN A 449 9.41 -6.69 28.72
C GLN A 449 8.57 -7.33 29.86
N GLU A 450 8.95 -7.08 31.11
CA GLU A 450 8.10 -7.39 32.26
C GLU A 450 6.86 -6.49 32.27
N ARG A 451 5.74 -7.00 32.79
CA ARG A 451 4.52 -6.20 32.87
C ARG A 451 4.69 -5.03 33.85
N PRO A 452 4.13 -3.85 33.57
CA PRO A 452 3.19 -3.56 32.48
C PRO A 452 3.88 -3.49 31.12
N TRP A 453 3.26 -4.15 30.14
CA TRP A 453 3.68 -4.05 28.74
C TRP A 453 3.38 -2.65 28.16
N LEU A 454 4.02 -2.29 27.04
CA LEU A 454 3.79 -1.00 26.37
C LEU A 454 2.31 -0.80 26.02
N VAL A 455 1.67 -1.85 25.50
CA VAL A 455 0.21 -1.96 25.46
C VAL A 455 -0.15 -3.24 26.20
N ASP A 456 -0.82 -3.10 27.34
CA ASP A 456 -1.12 -4.22 28.25
C ASP A 456 -2.64 -4.38 28.45
N ALA A 457 -3.28 -5.07 27.52
CA ALA A 457 -4.68 -5.46 27.65
C ALA A 457 -4.84 -6.89 28.20
N TYR A 458 -3.79 -7.47 28.80
CA TYR A 458 -3.80 -8.87 29.25
C TYR A 458 -4.87 -9.13 30.31
N ASN A 459 -5.05 -8.19 31.24
CA ASN A 459 -6.06 -8.33 32.29
C ASN A 459 -7.49 -8.33 31.72
N GLN A 460 -7.74 -7.57 30.64
CA GLN A 460 -9.06 -7.59 29.99
C GLN A 460 -9.28 -8.92 29.25
N TRP A 461 -8.23 -9.41 28.58
CA TRP A 461 -8.24 -10.69 27.89
C TRP A 461 -8.49 -11.88 28.83
N ILE A 462 -7.79 -11.94 29.98
CA ILE A 462 -7.97 -13.05 30.92
C ILE A 462 -9.38 -13.05 31.53
N GLU A 463 -9.95 -11.89 31.84
CA GLU A 463 -11.35 -11.80 32.28
C GLU A 463 -12.30 -12.25 31.17
N ARG A 464 -12.05 -11.85 29.92
CA ARG A 464 -12.84 -12.34 28.77
C ARG A 464 -12.79 -13.86 28.65
N LEU A 465 -11.63 -14.47 28.87
CA LEU A 465 -11.45 -15.92 28.85
C LEU A 465 -12.13 -16.64 30.02
N LYS A 466 -12.53 -15.98 31.10
CA LYS A 466 -13.39 -16.64 32.11
C LYS A 466 -14.83 -16.83 31.61
N GLY A 467 -15.24 -16.06 30.61
CA GLY A 467 -16.53 -16.17 29.95
C GLY A 467 -16.64 -17.37 29.00
N PRO A 468 -17.76 -17.45 28.24
CA PRO A 468 -17.98 -18.52 27.27
C PRO A 468 -16.90 -18.52 26.18
N PRO A 469 -16.58 -19.69 25.60
CA PRO A 469 -15.65 -19.77 24.48
C PRO A 469 -16.17 -18.98 23.29
N HIS A 470 -15.25 -18.42 22.52
CA HIS A 470 -15.54 -17.88 21.20
C HIS A 470 -16.03 -19.00 20.29
N LYS A 471 -16.90 -18.67 19.33
CA LYS A 471 -17.39 -19.63 18.33
C LYS A 471 -16.26 -20.04 17.40
N CYS A 472 -15.57 -19.07 16.81
CA CYS A 472 -14.49 -19.32 15.87
C CYS A 472 -13.45 -18.18 15.92
N ALA A 473 -12.19 -18.56 16.11
CA ALA A 473 -11.05 -17.66 16.05
C ALA A 473 -10.36 -17.73 14.68
N LEU A 474 -10.19 -16.60 14.01
CA LEU A 474 -9.32 -16.45 12.85
C LEU A 474 -7.95 -15.98 13.32
N PHE A 475 -6.91 -16.76 13.08
CA PHE A 475 -5.54 -16.45 13.51
C PHE A 475 -4.64 -16.23 12.30
N PHE A 476 -4.16 -14.99 12.11
CA PHE A 476 -3.12 -14.67 11.12
C PHE A 476 -1.75 -14.94 11.71
N VAL A 477 -1.08 -15.97 11.20
CA VAL A 477 0.23 -16.44 11.70
C VAL A 477 1.39 -15.68 11.03
N ASP A 478 2.49 -15.50 11.78
CA ASP A 478 3.72 -14.80 11.33
C ASP A 478 4.79 -15.81 10.86
N ASN A 479 5.70 -16.22 11.76
CA ASN A 479 6.94 -16.91 11.36
C ASN A 479 6.86 -18.44 11.43
N SER A 480 7.73 -19.09 10.65
CA SER A 480 8.06 -20.51 10.82
C SER A 480 8.86 -20.77 12.11
N GLY A 481 9.09 -22.04 12.43
CA GLY A 481 9.97 -22.45 13.51
C GLY A 481 9.33 -22.33 14.89
N ILE A 482 10.06 -21.73 15.83
CA ILE A 482 9.67 -21.59 17.24
C ILE A 482 8.34 -20.86 17.38
N ASP A 483 8.10 -19.85 16.55
CA ASP A 483 6.90 -19.02 16.58
C ASP A 483 5.62 -19.84 16.40
N ILE A 484 5.43 -20.39 15.19
CA ILE A 484 4.27 -21.23 14.89
C ILE A 484 4.23 -22.49 15.78
N ILE A 485 5.33 -23.24 15.94
CA ILE A 485 5.33 -24.54 16.62
C ILE A 485 5.24 -24.44 18.15
N LEU A 486 6.01 -23.55 18.79
CA LEU A 486 6.08 -23.46 20.26
C LEU A 486 5.28 -22.30 20.84
N GLY A 487 4.87 -21.34 20.02
CA GLY A 487 3.99 -20.23 20.40
C GLY A 487 2.54 -20.48 19.98
N VAL A 488 2.28 -20.47 18.67
CA VAL A 488 0.91 -20.51 18.12
C VAL A 488 0.21 -21.84 18.40
N PHE A 489 0.84 -23.00 18.11
CA PHE A 489 0.18 -24.30 18.29
C PHE A 489 -0.27 -24.57 19.74
N PRO A 490 0.56 -24.35 20.77
CA PRO A 490 0.12 -24.46 22.15
C PRO A 490 -1.02 -23.49 22.50
N PHE A 491 -1.00 -22.27 21.96
CA PHE A 491 -2.05 -21.28 22.17
C PHE A 491 -3.38 -21.71 21.55
N ILE A 492 -3.39 -22.15 20.28
CA ILE A 492 -4.63 -22.60 19.62
C ILE A 492 -5.13 -23.92 20.21
N ARG A 493 -4.24 -24.77 20.73
CA ARG A 493 -4.61 -25.98 21.45
C ARG A 493 -5.51 -25.65 22.65
N GLU A 494 -5.18 -24.61 23.40
CA GLU A 494 -6.00 -24.14 24.53
C GLU A 494 -7.37 -23.60 24.06
N LEU A 495 -7.42 -22.88 22.95
CA LEU A 495 -8.69 -22.44 22.35
C LEU A 495 -9.57 -23.64 21.94
N LEU A 496 -8.97 -24.65 21.31
CA LEU A 496 -9.66 -25.87 20.90
C LEU A 496 -10.17 -26.69 22.09
N ILE A 497 -9.41 -26.75 23.19
CA ILE A 497 -9.84 -27.39 24.45
C ILE A 497 -11.04 -26.67 25.06
N ARG A 498 -11.07 -25.34 24.98
CA ARG A 498 -12.19 -24.52 25.44
C ARG A 498 -13.44 -24.65 24.57
N GLY A 499 -13.33 -25.25 23.38
CA GLY A 499 -14.45 -25.46 22.45
C GLY A 499 -14.51 -24.46 21.29
N THR A 500 -13.55 -23.55 21.18
CA THR A 500 -13.46 -22.60 20.07
C THR A 500 -12.92 -23.27 18.80
N GLU A 501 -13.59 -23.09 17.66
CA GLU A 501 -13.02 -23.46 16.36
C GLU A 501 -11.90 -22.50 15.96
N VAL A 502 -10.92 -22.97 15.20
CA VAL A 502 -9.76 -22.17 14.81
C VAL A 502 -9.53 -22.25 13.31
N VAL A 503 -9.36 -21.08 12.67
CA VAL A 503 -8.92 -20.94 11.29
C VAL A 503 -7.52 -20.32 11.33
N LEU A 504 -6.49 -21.10 10.98
CA LEU A 504 -5.15 -20.57 10.79
C LEU A 504 -5.01 -20.01 9.37
N ALA A 505 -4.74 -18.71 9.27
CA ALA A 505 -4.53 -17.99 8.03
C ALA A 505 -3.03 -17.68 7.83
N SER A 506 -2.42 -18.33 6.84
CA SER A 506 -0.98 -18.21 6.51
C SER A 506 -0.74 -17.64 5.12
N ASN A 507 0.49 -17.25 4.81
CA ASN A 507 0.81 -16.69 3.50
C ASN A 507 0.58 -17.68 2.35
N SER A 508 0.14 -17.18 1.20
CA SER A 508 0.01 -17.96 -0.03
C SER A 508 1.35 -18.18 -0.72
N GLY A 509 2.26 -17.22 -0.62
CA GLY A 509 3.63 -17.34 -1.13
C GLY A 509 4.68 -16.96 -0.09
N PRO A 510 5.96 -17.29 -0.33
CA PRO A 510 7.03 -17.00 0.61
C PRO A 510 7.25 -15.50 0.81
N ALA A 511 7.55 -15.12 2.05
CA ALA A 511 7.98 -13.78 2.41
C ALA A 511 8.84 -13.88 3.68
N LEU A 512 10.11 -13.49 3.62
CA LEU A 512 11.05 -13.71 4.74
C LEU A 512 10.97 -15.15 5.27
N ASN A 513 10.94 -15.33 6.59
CA ASN A 513 10.76 -16.58 7.30
C ASN A 513 9.30 -16.89 7.65
N ASP A 514 8.33 -16.17 7.07
CA ASP A 514 6.91 -16.41 7.28
C ASP A 514 6.51 -17.82 6.84
N VAL A 515 5.56 -18.40 7.57
CA VAL A 515 5.01 -19.71 7.23
C VAL A 515 4.03 -19.59 6.06
N THR A 516 4.26 -20.38 5.01
CA THR A 516 3.32 -20.51 3.88
C THR A 516 2.26 -21.56 4.16
N ASN A 517 1.14 -21.55 3.44
CA ASN A 517 0.06 -22.53 3.65
C ASN A 517 0.47 -23.97 3.35
N SER A 518 1.29 -24.20 2.33
CA SER A 518 1.83 -25.53 2.02
C SER A 518 2.74 -26.03 3.15
N GLU A 519 3.58 -25.16 3.71
CA GLU A 519 4.41 -25.49 4.88
C GLU A 519 3.56 -25.75 6.12
N LEU A 520 2.55 -24.91 6.38
CA LEU A 520 1.66 -25.05 7.51
C LEU A 520 0.89 -26.38 7.49
N GLN A 521 0.44 -26.83 6.31
CA GLN A 521 -0.21 -28.15 6.16
C GLN A 521 0.72 -29.28 6.64
N ILE A 522 1.96 -29.31 6.16
CA ILE A 522 2.95 -30.33 6.52
C ILE A 522 3.28 -30.27 8.02
N LEU A 523 3.46 -29.07 8.58
CA LEU A 523 3.73 -28.91 10.01
C LEU A 523 2.57 -29.39 10.87
N THR A 524 1.35 -29.06 10.46
CA THR A 524 0.13 -29.44 11.17
C THR A 524 -0.05 -30.95 11.19
N GLU A 525 0.24 -31.66 10.10
CA GLU A 525 0.22 -33.13 10.06
C GLU A 525 1.23 -33.74 11.04
N ARG A 526 2.46 -33.21 11.10
CA ARG A 526 3.49 -33.68 12.03
C ARG A 526 3.09 -33.43 13.49
N ILE A 527 2.51 -32.28 13.80
CA ILE A 527 2.03 -31.96 15.15
C ILE A 527 0.82 -32.82 15.51
N ALA A 528 -0.12 -33.02 14.60
CA ALA A 528 -1.28 -33.89 14.81
C ALA A 528 -0.87 -35.34 15.08
N ALA A 529 0.22 -35.83 14.49
CA ALA A 529 0.74 -37.16 14.82
C ALA A 529 1.26 -37.28 16.26
N MET A 530 1.55 -36.15 16.92
CA MET A 530 2.13 -36.09 18.27
C MET A 530 1.12 -35.59 19.32
N ASP A 531 0.11 -34.80 18.92
CA ASP A 531 -0.86 -34.15 19.80
C ASP A 531 -2.31 -34.60 19.51
N PRO A 532 -2.92 -35.39 20.40
CA PRO A 532 -4.28 -35.88 20.22
C PRO A 532 -5.33 -34.76 20.09
N VAL A 533 -5.13 -33.60 20.72
CA VAL A 533 -6.08 -32.48 20.67
C VAL A 533 -6.11 -31.89 19.26
N ILE A 534 -4.92 -31.63 18.70
CA ILE A 534 -4.79 -31.11 17.33
C ILE A 534 -5.27 -32.15 16.32
N HIS A 535 -4.92 -33.43 16.51
CA HIS A 535 -5.41 -34.51 15.66
C HIS A 535 -6.94 -34.57 15.59
N THR A 536 -7.58 -34.52 16.75
CA THR A 536 -9.05 -34.58 16.86
C THR A 536 -9.68 -33.35 16.24
N ALA A 537 -9.13 -32.16 16.50
CA ALA A 537 -9.63 -30.91 15.94
C ALA A 537 -9.57 -30.88 14.39
N LEU A 538 -8.52 -31.43 13.77
CA LEU A 538 -8.44 -31.56 12.31
C LEU A 538 -9.48 -32.54 11.77
N LYS A 539 -9.62 -33.69 12.42
CA LYS A 539 -10.56 -34.74 12.01
C LYS A 539 -12.02 -34.28 12.10
N GLU A 540 -12.32 -33.47 13.10
CA GLU A 540 -13.67 -32.91 13.35
C GLU A 540 -13.91 -31.57 12.63
N ASP A 541 -12.97 -31.13 11.78
CA ASP A 541 -13.04 -29.83 11.07
C ASP A 541 -13.15 -28.60 12.01
N ARG A 542 -12.71 -28.73 13.27
CA ARG A 542 -12.60 -27.60 14.22
C ARG A 542 -11.32 -26.80 14.05
N LEU A 543 -10.31 -27.34 13.35
CA LEU A 543 -9.10 -26.64 12.95
C LEU A 543 -9.00 -26.62 11.42
N ALA A 544 -9.11 -25.44 10.82
CA ALA A 544 -8.96 -25.24 9.38
C ALA A 544 -7.68 -24.47 9.05
N LEU A 545 -6.99 -24.90 7.99
CA LEU A 545 -5.79 -24.24 7.49
C LEU A 545 -6.12 -23.58 6.16
N VAL A 546 -6.07 -22.26 6.12
CA VAL A 546 -6.45 -21.48 4.95
C VAL A 546 -5.35 -20.49 4.62
N GLN A 547 -5.18 -20.20 3.35
CA GLN A 547 -4.20 -19.21 2.91
C GLN A 547 -4.85 -17.83 2.82
N ASN A 548 -4.06 -16.80 3.06
CA ASN A 548 -4.55 -15.42 3.11
C ASN A 548 -4.48 -14.69 1.76
N GLY A 549 -3.82 -15.23 0.73
CA GLY A 549 -3.68 -14.59 -0.57
C GLY A 549 -2.51 -13.60 -0.70
N SER A 550 -1.70 -13.45 0.35
CA SER A 550 -0.54 -12.56 0.42
C SER A 550 0.78 -13.32 0.26
N SER A 551 1.78 -12.62 -0.28
CA SER A 551 3.21 -13.00 -0.29
C SER A 551 4.05 -11.86 0.31
N SER A 552 3.52 -11.21 1.33
CA SER A 552 4.14 -10.09 2.05
C SER A 552 4.25 -10.42 3.55
N PRO A 553 5.29 -9.92 4.24
CA PRO A 553 5.36 -10.01 5.71
C PRO A 553 4.39 -9.07 6.43
N CYS A 554 3.72 -8.19 5.68
CA CYS A 554 2.64 -7.35 6.18
C CYS A 554 1.28 -7.89 5.71
N LEU A 555 0.21 -7.45 6.37
CA LEU A 555 -1.14 -7.94 6.12
C LEU A 555 -2.07 -6.79 5.73
N ASP A 556 -2.65 -6.87 4.53
CA ASP A 556 -3.69 -5.97 4.07
C ASP A 556 -5.05 -6.68 4.13
N LEU A 557 -5.87 -6.34 5.14
CA LEU A 557 -7.18 -6.96 5.34
C LEU A 557 -8.20 -6.57 4.26
N SER A 558 -7.91 -5.60 3.40
CA SER A 558 -8.74 -5.30 2.23
C SER A 558 -8.51 -6.27 1.06
N ARG A 559 -7.45 -7.08 1.13
CA ARG A 559 -6.99 -7.94 0.03
C ARG A 559 -6.66 -9.35 0.51
N LEU A 560 -7.69 -10.11 0.87
CA LEU A 560 -7.58 -11.51 1.33
C LEU A 560 -8.16 -12.50 0.33
N ASP A 561 -7.64 -13.73 0.31
CA ASP A 561 -8.17 -14.82 -0.50
C ASP A 561 -9.68 -15.03 -0.24
N LYS A 562 -10.46 -15.10 -1.32
CA LYS A 562 -11.92 -15.27 -1.25
C LYS A 562 -12.36 -16.52 -0.49
N VAL A 563 -11.58 -17.60 -0.52
CA VAL A 563 -11.86 -18.81 0.26
C VAL A 563 -11.78 -18.49 1.75
N LEU A 564 -10.74 -17.77 2.17
CA LEU A 564 -10.61 -17.33 3.57
C LEU A 564 -11.81 -16.47 4.00
N ALA A 565 -12.17 -15.47 3.20
CA ALA A 565 -13.33 -14.62 3.49
C ALA A 565 -14.65 -15.41 3.56
N THR A 566 -14.78 -16.48 2.78
CA THR A 566 -15.96 -17.36 2.80
C THR A 566 -16.00 -18.19 4.08
N VAL A 567 -14.89 -18.83 4.44
CA VAL A 567 -14.75 -19.61 5.69
C VAL A 567 -15.06 -18.75 6.91
N VAL A 568 -14.57 -17.51 6.96
CA VAL A 568 -14.82 -16.57 8.05
C VAL A 568 -16.31 -16.28 8.23
N ARG A 569 -17.06 -16.12 7.12
CA ARG A 569 -18.52 -15.91 7.18
C ARG A 569 -19.26 -17.17 7.61
N GLU A 570 -18.93 -18.31 7.01
CA GLU A 570 -19.64 -19.58 7.25
C GLU A 570 -19.47 -20.06 8.68
N ARG A 571 -18.25 -19.95 9.22
CA ARG A 571 -17.96 -20.31 10.62
C ARG A 571 -18.48 -19.26 11.61
N GLY A 572 -18.85 -18.07 11.15
CA GLY A 572 -19.30 -16.97 12.00
C GLY A 572 -18.23 -16.56 13.00
N THR A 573 -17.02 -16.32 12.49
CA THR A 573 -15.85 -15.89 13.27
C THR A 573 -16.17 -14.67 14.12
N ASP A 574 -15.87 -14.77 15.41
CA ASP A 574 -16.14 -13.76 16.44
C ASP A 574 -14.87 -13.29 17.17
N LEU A 575 -13.70 -13.86 16.83
CA LEU A 575 -12.38 -13.42 17.29
C LEU A 575 -11.39 -13.39 16.13
N VAL A 576 -10.67 -12.28 15.97
CA VAL A 576 -9.53 -12.15 15.03
C VAL A 576 -8.24 -11.93 15.80
N ILE A 577 -7.26 -12.80 15.59
CA ILE A 577 -5.94 -12.72 16.20
C ILE A 577 -4.93 -12.37 15.11
N ILE A 578 -4.17 -11.30 15.31
CA ILE A 578 -3.13 -10.84 14.40
C ILE A 578 -1.80 -10.81 15.16
N GLU A 579 -0.86 -11.63 14.71
CA GLU A 579 0.41 -11.85 15.36
C GLU A 579 1.56 -11.32 14.49
N GLY A 580 2.56 -10.72 15.12
CA GLY A 580 3.78 -10.26 14.47
C GLY A 580 3.86 -8.76 14.20
N MET A 581 5.08 -8.23 14.23
CA MET A 581 5.35 -6.79 14.04
C MET A 581 4.92 -6.31 12.64
N GLY A 582 5.13 -7.11 11.59
CA GLY A 582 4.70 -6.78 10.22
C GLY A 582 3.18 -6.66 10.10
N ARG A 583 2.45 -7.62 10.65
CA ARG A 583 1.00 -7.78 10.50
C ARG A 583 0.17 -6.95 11.49
N ALA A 584 0.68 -6.72 12.70
CA ALA A 584 -0.07 -6.08 13.79
C ALA A 584 0.43 -4.67 14.19
N ILE A 585 1.68 -4.31 13.85
CA ILE A 585 2.27 -3.00 14.17
C ILE A 585 2.49 -2.16 12.91
N HIS A 586 3.23 -2.66 11.93
CA HIS A 586 3.44 -1.95 10.65
C HIS A 586 2.15 -1.87 9.85
N THR A 587 1.31 -2.89 9.98
CA THR A 587 -0.05 -2.90 9.46
C THR A 587 -1.06 -3.21 10.57
N ASN A 588 -2.33 -2.84 10.37
CA ASN A 588 -3.49 -3.19 11.19
C ASN A 588 -3.53 -2.70 12.64
N TYR A 589 -2.54 -1.91 13.09
CA TYR A 589 -2.51 -1.43 14.48
C TYR A 589 -3.80 -0.67 14.86
N TYR A 590 -4.33 0.13 13.93
CA TYR A 590 -5.57 0.90 14.06
C TYR A 590 -6.78 0.26 13.36
N ALA A 591 -6.65 -0.96 12.81
CA ALA A 591 -7.76 -1.63 12.14
C ALA A 591 -8.92 -1.86 13.11
N MET A 592 -10.12 -1.39 12.74
CA MET A 592 -11.35 -1.61 13.51
C MET A 592 -12.15 -2.75 12.91
N LEU A 593 -12.51 -3.72 13.74
CA LEU A 593 -13.23 -4.92 13.34
C LEU A 593 -14.61 -4.97 14.00
N SER A 594 -15.57 -5.61 13.33
CA SER A 594 -16.93 -5.85 13.82
C SER A 594 -17.02 -7.00 14.85
N CYS A 595 -15.89 -7.60 15.20
CA CYS A 595 -15.76 -8.68 16.18
C CYS A 595 -14.67 -8.34 17.21
N GLU A 596 -14.47 -9.20 18.20
CA GLU A 596 -13.34 -9.06 19.11
C GLU A 596 -12.02 -9.25 18.35
N SER A 597 -10.97 -8.55 18.76
CA SER A 597 -9.66 -8.69 18.13
C SER A 597 -8.52 -8.67 19.14
N LEU A 598 -7.47 -9.41 18.83
CA LEU A 598 -6.25 -9.50 19.63
C LEU A 598 -5.04 -9.30 18.74
N LYS A 599 -4.31 -8.20 18.95
CA LYS A 599 -3.11 -7.83 18.20
C LYS A 599 -1.88 -7.98 19.11
N LEU A 600 -0.92 -8.77 18.67
CA LEU A 600 0.19 -9.26 19.48
C LEU A 600 1.51 -9.08 18.72
N ALA A 601 2.46 -8.36 19.31
CA ALA A 601 3.79 -8.25 18.71
C ALA A 601 4.85 -7.88 19.76
N VAL A 602 6.09 -8.21 19.42
CA VAL A 602 7.27 -7.67 20.10
C VAL A 602 7.94 -6.67 19.18
N ILE A 603 8.25 -5.47 19.68
CA ILE A 603 8.89 -4.42 18.89
C ILE A 603 10.39 -4.68 18.83
N LYS A 604 10.88 -5.13 17.68
CA LYS A 604 12.28 -5.55 17.43
C LYS A 604 13.15 -4.43 16.88
N ASN A 605 12.64 -3.20 16.87
CA ASN A 605 13.29 -2.02 16.32
C ASN A 605 13.31 -0.92 17.38
N SER A 606 14.51 -0.48 17.78
CA SER A 606 14.67 0.50 18.86
C SER A 606 14.03 1.84 18.55
N TRP A 607 14.21 2.35 17.33
CA TRP A 607 13.66 3.63 16.88
C TRP A 607 12.13 3.61 16.87
N LEU A 608 11.53 2.52 16.37
CA LEU A 608 10.07 2.36 16.39
C LEU A 608 9.56 2.24 17.83
N ALA A 609 10.26 1.51 18.69
CA ALA A 609 9.88 1.37 20.08
C ALA A 609 9.86 2.73 20.79
N GLU A 610 10.91 3.53 20.65
CA GLU A 610 10.98 4.88 21.22
C GLU A 610 9.83 5.76 20.71
N ARG A 611 9.52 5.68 19.42
CA ARG A 611 8.41 6.42 18.81
C ARG A 611 7.04 6.01 19.32
N LEU A 612 6.87 4.75 19.71
CA LEU A 612 5.67 4.24 20.36
C LEU A 612 5.67 4.44 21.89
N GLY A 613 6.70 5.10 22.45
CA GLY A 613 6.83 5.36 23.89
C GLY A 613 7.40 4.20 24.71
N GLY A 614 8.05 3.23 24.06
CA GLY A 614 8.67 2.05 24.66
C GLY A 614 10.18 1.94 24.41
N LYS A 615 10.71 0.73 24.63
CA LYS A 615 12.10 0.31 24.39
C LYS A 615 12.15 -0.91 23.47
N ILE A 616 13.31 -1.24 22.90
CA ILE A 616 13.46 -2.49 22.16
C ILE A 616 12.97 -3.69 23.00
N PHE A 617 12.30 -4.64 22.35
CA PHE A 617 11.58 -5.76 22.96
C PHE A 617 10.37 -5.40 23.83
N SER A 618 9.86 -4.16 23.70
CA SER A 618 8.56 -3.81 24.26
C SER A 618 7.46 -4.64 23.63
N VAL A 619 6.48 -5.01 24.45
CA VAL A 619 5.38 -5.88 24.08
C VAL A 619 4.14 -5.04 23.79
N VAL A 620 3.48 -5.35 22.67
CA VAL A 620 2.13 -4.89 22.37
C VAL A 620 1.20 -6.08 22.52
N PHE A 621 0.35 -6.04 23.53
CA PHE A 621 -0.76 -6.96 23.74
C PHE A 621 -2.05 -6.13 23.75
N LYS A 622 -2.68 -6.01 22.59
CA LYS A 622 -3.82 -5.12 22.37
C LYS A 622 -5.08 -5.95 22.10
N TYR A 623 -5.93 -6.05 23.11
CA TYR A 623 -7.25 -6.68 23.01
C TYR A 623 -8.31 -5.59 22.84
N GLU A 624 -9.17 -5.75 21.84
CA GLU A 624 -10.20 -4.78 21.48
C GLU A 624 -11.54 -5.49 21.32
N VAL A 625 -12.59 -4.84 21.85
CA VAL A 625 -13.99 -5.25 21.65
C VAL A 625 -14.63 -4.35 20.59
N PRO A 626 -15.55 -4.89 19.77
CA PRO A 626 -16.17 -4.13 18.70
C PRO A 626 -16.96 -2.94 19.27
N SER A 627 -16.74 -1.75 18.71
CA SER A 627 -17.43 -0.53 19.15
C SER A 627 -18.91 -0.61 18.78
N ASN A 628 -19.81 -0.63 19.77
CA ASN A 628 -21.24 -0.54 19.51
C ASN A 628 -21.54 0.80 18.82
N ILE A 629 -21.93 0.78 17.54
CA ILE A 629 -22.30 1.96 16.73
C ILE A 629 -23.52 2.73 17.30
N ARG A 630 -24.10 2.29 18.43
CA ARG A 630 -25.32 2.88 19.02
C ARG A 630 -25.12 4.06 19.97
N GLU A 631 -23.89 4.46 20.34
CA GLU A 631 -23.68 5.55 21.31
C GLU A 631 -23.16 6.88 20.74
N ILE A 632 -22.96 7.01 19.42
CA ILE A 632 -22.55 8.29 18.81
C ILE A 632 -23.67 8.86 17.93
N LYS A 633 -24.85 9.08 18.53
CA LYS A 633 -25.86 10.06 18.09
C LYS A 633 -26.69 10.48 19.30
N SER A 634 -26.15 11.40 20.12
CA SER A 634 -26.93 12.24 21.02
C SER A 634 -26.45 13.68 20.88
#